data_AF-A0A8C5WIM1-F1
#
_entry.id   AF-A0A8C5WIM1-F1
#
_cell.length_a   1.000
_cell.length_b   1.000
_cell.length_c   1.000
_cell.angle_alpha   90.00
_cell.angle_beta   90.00
_cell.angle_gamma   90.00
#
_symmetry.space_group_name_H-M   'P 1'
#
loop_
_entity.id
_entity.type
_entity.pdbx_description
1 polymer ?
#
loop_
_entity_poly.entity_id
_entity_poly.type
_entity_poly.pdbx_seq_one_letter_code
_entity_poly.pdbx_strand_id
1 'polypeptide(L)'
;MDFGSWNICEQTLVLQGAFLLAEKLVGPKTLLEAIKSDWLLIEKPVTDALKEISSGNGPQSDEWKKRTFALLWTKVLSCRPGLSMKSEEDIERKWKEDVFFPVGNLFPKINHTIFFELLKTTKSANIFADLLVALPTGFWIEEATLIVQHICEETSVEDVTFFLDLWWEIMKNNNQKDETTLLFSTVASSYLLQASNETSPSSKRFKPDPEYAPTPADSLLRVFLEGLRTIKQHIVHCKLKCYTVANLADVLCSSVIPEKTSESVPIWLYLEKLAAVVYFHSTTGKDHSLLDVIKEGERIVQSRSATSRFRLLRGAQHFGLDMLKDLLLQWNDELQNYMDDGKEIGYEIYRMADSLYSLHKMLIASENTETFPEEQRGSALELAQCISRLQEKTSNILLQSTLSDGEMIASIAMNIIDERLHRYEEVCSVFASETTWAFSGAWMNCFRKNKVYFRVPDLIVSLLETVLKVVSTQKSIDMKEIRRATDVILTLFTELSLTDKDKVLSRVLSLWGNEGLLHSLNAFTDNFQEELNLTFNQISQSTADYNASKAVSRVARLALLHPEAVINKACHFAVVNDGAHVFLGKILTSLPALKFKGTKSAENSVSLLTHCLINTCWGKLSSPKEESQFLSLLTYLMEPSETSDNTITTSLLQPEEVVRTFVLPYILDESAHVELCLRILHKAVCIPTTKEPFSRHWLVSCSPFPLLLSLCKLLNSYTKYWQPSDKPYCLTLGCKELIIDLLKLVCNAIIPEAEHAIETWNKSLFWLHRKMEHLDWVVCLRLQPIYGEHFKKEVPASLFEMCNLSENEWTPVDFPEYGLGTGLLAWLECCCISVEMKDHMLSLLSVNTQDPEEVNLFSKGFLVAMIQVLPWCCSTECKLLIQVVSELLKRQVLHVPYTLEYVQHMPLLNLRPFAYNLQFSILLLRGFQLLCSSSCSEWLSHEGHKHIAWLYSSCVSDMLDTVKQTLSRCNHQLQQEGKDTDYVQEVLFIYTQVFCHVLHIIAMMPDNTCEPLYILSLEILTLYGTLRPADTSTNSLLRRANEKHFLKSITENVSDDHHRATLMQKIGKI
;
A
#
# COMPACT_ATOMS: atom_id res chain seq x y z
N MET A 1 41.21 -29.38 -24.34
CA MET A 1 41.16 -27.91 -24.22
C MET A 1 41.55 -27.38 -25.58
N ASP A 2 40.62 -26.72 -26.27
CA ASP A 2 40.92 -26.08 -27.56
C ASP A 2 41.79 -24.84 -27.28
N PHE A 3 43.09 -24.92 -27.55
CA PHE A 3 44.07 -23.83 -27.41
C PHE A 3 43.90 -22.74 -28.50
N GLY A 4 42.65 -22.41 -28.85
CA GLY A 4 42.29 -21.73 -30.10
C GLY A 4 42.74 -20.27 -30.26
N SER A 5 43.26 -19.60 -29.23
CA SER A 5 43.56 -18.15 -29.27
C SER A 5 45.03 -17.75 -29.05
N TRP A 6 45.91 -18.68 -28.66
CA TRP A 6 47.32 -18.40 -28.32
C TRP A 6 48.35 -19.26 -29.09
N ASN A 7 47.94 -19.84 -30.22
CA ASN A 7 48.82 -20.63 -31.09
C ASN A 7 49.86 -19.76 -31.82
N ILE A 8 50.95 -20.39 -32.29
CA ILE A 8 51.96 -19.76 -33.16
C ILE A 8 51.27 -19.24 -34.43
N CYS A 9 51.19 -17.92 -34.57
CA CYS A 9 50.60 -17.23 -35.72
C CYS A 9 51.63 -16.34 -36.43
N GLU A 10 51.26 -15.79 -37.59
CA GLU A 10 52.10 -14.89 -38.39
C GLU A 10 52.61 -13.70 -37.55
N GLN A 11 51.75 -13.09 -36.73
CA GLN A 11 52.11 -11.99 -35.84
C GLN A 11 53.18 -12.38 -34.80
N THR A 12 53.13 -13.62 -34.29
CA THR A 12 54.10 -14.14 -33.33
C THR A 12 55.47 -14.36 -33.99
N LEU A 13 55.48 -14.81 -35.25
CA LEU A 13 56.70 -15.00 -36.04
C LEU A 13 57.38 -13.67 -36.41
N VAL A 14 56.60 -12.63 -36.73
CA VAL A 14 57.12 -11.27 -36.96
C VAL A 14 57.82 -10.75 -35.71
N LEU A 15 57.18 -10.90 -34.54
CA LEU A 15 57.79 -10.52 -33.26
C LEU A 15 59.04 -11.36 -32.93
N GLN A 16 59.03 -12.66 -33.22
CA GLN A 16 60.20 -13.53 -33.02
C GLN A 16 61.39 -13.08 -33.86
N GLY A 17 61.16 -12.78 -35.14
CA GLY A 17 62.20 -12.26 -36.05
C GLY A 17 62.81 -10.96 -35.54
N ALA A 18 61.99 -10.07 -34.97
CA ALA A 18 62.45 -8.81 -34.38
C ALA A 18 63.37 -9.02 -33.17
N PHE A 19 63.02 -9.90 -32.24
CA PHE A 19 63.85 -10.18 -31.07
C PHE A 19 65.16 -10.91 -31.43
N LEU A 20 65.14 -11.81 -32.42
CA LEU A 20 66.37 -12.45 -32.92
C LEU A 20 67.30 -11.44 -33.63
N LEU A 21 66.73 -10.50 -34.37
CA LEU A 21 67.48 -9.40 -34.97
C LEU A 21 68.07 -8.48 -33.89
N ALA A 22 67.30 -8.15 -32.86
CA ALA A 22 67.78 -7.39 -31.71
C ALA A 22 68.94 -8.09 -30.98
N GLU A 23 68.84 -9.40 -30.74
CA GLU A 23 69.91 -10.19 -30.10
C GLU A 23 71.21 -10.15 -30.90
N LYS A 24 71.10 -10.21 -32.24
CA LYS A 24 72.25 -10.08 -33.14
C LYS A 24 72.90 -8.69 -33.09
N LEU A 25 72.10 -7.62 -32.92
CA LEU A 25 72.58 -6.24 -32.90
C LEU A 25 73.30 -5.87 -31.59
N VAL A 26 73.02 -6.58 -30.50
CA VAL A 26 73.59 -6.36 -29.15
C VAL A 26 74.88 -7.18 -28.92
N GLY A 27 75.20 -8.13 -29.81
CA GLY A 27 76.38 -8.98 -29.72
C GLY A 27 77.69 -8.20 -29.55
N PRO A 28 78.59 -8.59 -28.61
CA PRO A 28 78.70 -9.92 -28.02
C PRO A 28 77.84 -10.19 -26.77
N LYS A 29 77.09 -9.19 -26.26
CA LYS A 29 76.20 -9.39 -25.11
C LYS A 29 74.90 -10.08 -25.55
N THR A 30 74.27 -10.81 -24.64
CA THR A 30 72.92 -11.36 -24.87
C THR A 30 71.84 -10.37 -24.41
N LEU A 31 70.59 -10.54 -24.87
CA LEU A 31 69.47 -9.70 -24.40
C LEU A 31 69.19 -9.82 -22.90
N LEU A 32 69.69 -10.86 -22.22
CA LEU A 32 69.66 -10.97 -20.75
C LEU A 32 70.60 -9.98 -20.05
N GLU A 33 71.68 -9.56 -20.71
CA GLU A 33 72.74 -8.72 -20.15
C GLU A 33 72.62 -7.24 -20.60
N ALA A 34 71.56 -6.91 -21.33
CA ALA A 34 71.35 -5.56 -21.87
C ALA A 34 71.09 -4.54 -20.75
N ILE A 35 71.76 -3.39 -20.84
CA ILE A 35 71.56 -2.23 -19.96
C ILE A 35 70.76 -1.13 -20.67
N LYS A 36 70.28 -0.12 -19.94
CA LYS A 36 69.40 0.95 -20.46
C LYS A 36 69.97 1.65 -21.71
N SER A 37 71.28 1.88 -21.76
CA SER A 37 71.95 2.48 -22.92
C SER A 37 71.94 1.60 -24.18
N ASP A 38 71.83 0.28 -24.03
CA ASP A 38 71.80 -0.68 -25.14
C ASP A 38 70.44 -0.65 -25.87
N TRP A 39 69.40 -0.03 -25.28
CA TRP A 39 68.05 0.06 -25.86
C TRP A 39 68.02 0.74 -27.23
N LEU A 40 68.85 1.76 -27.46
CA LEU A 40 68.90 2.48 -28.75
C LEU A 40 69.24 1.58 -29.94
N LEU A 41 69.94 0.46 -29.70
CA LEU A 41 70.28 -0.53 -30.73
C LEU A 41 69.16 -1.57 -30.93
N ILE A 42 68.31 -1.77 -29.92
CA ILE A 42 67.26 -2.79 -29.84
C ILE A 42 65.89 -2.24 -30.27
N GLU A 43 65.63 -0.97 -29.98
CA GLU A 43 64.32 -0.32 -30.05
C GLU A 43 63.65 -0.48 -31.41
N LYS A 44 64.37 -0.16 -32.49
CA LYS A 44 63.78 -0.04 -33.83
C LYS A 44 63.25 -1.38 -34.37
N PRO A 45 64.02 -2.49 -34.39
CA PRO A 45 63.50 -3.81 -34.77
C PRO A 45 62.23 -4.22 -34.03
N VAL A 46 62.17 -4.01 -32.70
CA VAL A 46 61.07 -4.50 -31.86
C VAL A 46 59.84 -3.60 -31.97
N THR A 47 60.03 -2.28 -32.01
CA THR A 47 58.92 -1.32 -32.11
C THR A 47 58.28 -1.30 -33.49
N ASP A 48 59.04 -1.49 -34.56
CA ASP A 48 58.50 -1.59 -35.92
C ASP A 48 57.66 -2.87 -36.09
N ALA A 49 58.12 -3.99 -35.53
CA ALA A 49 57.34 -5.24 -35.50
C ALA A 49 56.04 -5.09 -34.69
N LEU A 50 56.08 -4.42 -33.54
CA LEU A 50 54.85 -4.14 -32.78
C LEU A 50 53.89 -3.24 -33.54
N LYS A 51 54.38 -2.23 -34.25
CA LYS A 51 53.53 -1.37 -35.11
C LYS A 51 52.91 -2.16 -36.26
N GLU A 52 53.68 -3.04 -36.88
CA GLU A 52 53.22 -3.92 -37.96
C GLU A 52 52.08 -4.84 -37.49
N ILE A 53 52.27 -5.50 -36.35
CA ILE A 53 51.26 -6.37 -35.72
C ILE A 53 50.01 -5.58 -35.30
N SER A 54 50.18 -4.32 -34.92
CA SER A 54 49.12 -3.44 -34.41
C SER A 54 48.40 -2.62 -35.51
N SER A 55 48.75 -2.78 -36.79
CA SER A 55 48.32 -1.90 -37.89
C SER A 55 46.87 -2.10 -38.38
N GLY A 56 46.14 -3.11 -37.85
CA GLY A 56 44.71 -3.27 -38.15
C GLY A 56 43.85 -2.24 -37.41
N ASN A 57 43.10 -1.41 -38.15
CA ASN A 57 42.17 -0.44 -37.56
C ASN A 57 41.02 -1.16 -36.82
N GLY A 58 41.09 -1.21 -35.48
CA GLY A 58 40.02 -1.74 -34.62
C GLY A 58 40.47 -2.16 -33.21
N PRO A 59 39.53 -2.61 -32.34
CA PRO A 59 39.80 -3.08 -30.98
C PRO A 59 40.76 -4.29 -30.90
N GLN A 60 40.98 -4.98 -32.02
CA GLN A 60 41.96 -6.07 -32.13
C GLN A 60 43.43 -5.58 -31.98
N SER A 61 43.72 -4.31 -32.26
CA SER A 61 45.08 -3.75 -32.17
C SER A 61 45.59 -3.67 -30.73
N ASP A 62 44.78 -3.15 -29.80
CA ASP A 62 45.17 -3.04 -28.39
C ASP A 62 45.11 -4.38 -27.67
N GLU A 63 44.25 -5.29 -28.12
CA GLU A 63 44.22 -6.67 -27.64
C GLU A 63 45.54 -7.40 -27.95
N TRP A 64 46.08 -7.25 -29.17
CA TRP A 64 47.37 -7.83 -29.55
C TRP A 64 48.56 -7.24 -28.79
N LYS A 65 48.55 -5.93 -28.53
CA LYS A 65 49.58 -5.30 -27.69
C LYS A 65 49.56 -5.88 -26.27
N LYS A 66 48.39 -5.96 -25.65
CA LYS A 66 48.23 -6.50 -24.28
C LYS A 66 48.64 -7.98 -24.20
N ARG A 67 48.28 -8.79 -25.21
CA ARG A 67 48.72 -10.19 -25.32
C ARG A 67 50.24 -10.31 -25.42
N THR A 68 50.87 -9.46 -26.21
CA THR A 68 52.33 -9.44 -26.38
C THR A 68 53.05 -9.11 -25.07
N PHE A 69 52.60 -8.09 -24.35
CA PHE A 69 53.19 -7.72 -23.07
C PHE A 69 53.00 -8.80 -21.99
N ALA A 70 51.86 -9.48 -21.95
CA ALA A 70 51.63 -10.62 -21.06
C ALA A 70 52.62 -11.79 -21.34
N LEU A 71 52.87 -12.10 -22.62
CA LEU A 71 53.85 -13.12 -23.03
C LEU A 71 55.28 -12.75 -22.67
N LEU A 72 55.69 -11.51 -22.95
CA LEU A 72 57.05 -11.06 -22.67
C LEU A 72 57.31 -10.99 -21.16
N TRP A 73 56.35 -10.53 -20.36
CA TRP A 73 56.53 -10.45 -18.91
C TRP A 73 56.60 -11.84 -18.27
N THR A 74 55.78 -12.81 -18.70
CA THR A 74 55.91 -14.20 -18.22
C THR A 74 57.25 -14.82 -18.59
N LYS A 75 57.80 -14.49 -19.78
CA LYS A 75 59.16 -14.88 -20.16
C LYS A 75 60.23 -14.28 -19.24
N VAL A 76 60.13 -12.99 -18.90
CA VAL A 76 61.04 -12.32 -17.94
C VAL A 76 60.97 -13.00 -16.56
N LEU A 77 59.76 -13.28 -16.06
CA LEU A 77 59.57 -13.97 -14.77
C LEU A 77 60.17 -15.38 -14.76
N SER A 78 60.08 -16.11 -15.88
CA SER A 78 60.67 -17.45 -16.01
C SER A 78 62.21 -17.48 -16.01
N CYS A 79 62.86 -16.35 -16.30
CA CYS A 79 64.32 -16.24 -16.42
C CYS A 79 65.02 -15.79 -15.12
N ARG A 80 64.28 -15.61 -14.02
CA ARG A 80 64.80 -15.07 -12.76
C ARG A 80 65.85 -15.99 -12.11
N PRO A 81 66.99 -15.47 -11.63
CA PRO A 81 68.02 -16.27 -10.96
C PRO A 81 67.48 -16.83 -9.63
N GLY A 82 67.44 -18.16 -9.50
CA GLY A 82 66.86 -18.90 -8.37
C GLY A 82 65.76 -19.89 -8.77
N LEU A 83 65.10 -19.67 -9.91
CA LEU A 83 64.05 -20.53 -10.49
C LEU A 83 64.57 -21.43 -11.64
N SER A 84 65.89 -21.52 -11.79
CA SER A 84 66.55 -22.25 -12.89
C SER A 84 66.20 -23.74 -12.86
N MET A 85 65.76 -24.27 -14.02
CA MET A 85 65.23 -25.61 -14.22
C MET A 85 66.15 -26.70 -13.69
N LYS A 86 65.63 -27.53 -12.78
CA LYS A 86 66.35 -28.69 -12.23
C LYS A 86 65.70 -30.05 -12.53
N SER A 87 64.54 -30.15 -13.19
CA SER A 87 63.91 -31.46 -13.51
C SER A 87 63.26 -31.52 -14.91
N GLU A 88 63.37 -32.68 -15.58
CA GLU A 88 62.63 -33.00 -16.83
C GLU A 88 61.11 -33.08 -16.58
N GLU A 89 60.69 -33.44 -15.37
CA GLU A 89 59.28 -33.51 -14.96
C GLU A 89 58.59 -32.13 -14.92
N ASP A 90 59.35 -31.04 -14.77
CA ASP A 90 58.81 -29.67 -14.83
C ASP A 90 58.53 -29.19 -16.27
N ILE A 91 59.21 -29.74 -17.28
CA ILE A 91 59.00 -29.38 -18.69
C ILE A 91 57.68 -29.96 -19.19
N GLU A 92 57.41 -31.24 -18.89
CA GLU A 92 56.19 -31.92 -19.34
C GLU A 92 54.92 -31.35 -18.66
N ARG A 93 55.04 -30.94 -17.39
CA ARG A 93 53.97 -30.28 -16.65
C ARG A 93 53.67 -28.88 -17.22
N LYS A 94 54.71 -28.07 -17.44
CA LYS A 94 54.55 -26.72 -18.03
C LYS A 94 53.99 -26.77 -19.45
N TRP A 95 54.40 -27.75 -20.27
CA TRP A 95 53.81 -27.93 -21.60
C TRP A 95 52.30 -28.24 -21.57
N LYS A 96 51.80 -28.93 -20.52
CA LYS A 96 50.36 -29.24 -20.35
C LYS A 96 49.55 -28.13 -19.68
N GLU A 97 50.16 -27.36 -18.78
CA GLU A 97 49.46 -26.40 -17.90
C GLU A 97 49.67 -24.92 -18.29
N ASP A 98 50.78 -24.57 -18.95
CA ASP A 98 51.10 -23.18 -19.33
C ASP A 98 50.74 -22.90 -20.79
N VAL A 99 49.68 -22.09 -20.97
CA VAL A 99 49.17 -21.66 -22.29
C VAL A 99 50.19 -20.83 -23.07
N PHE A 100 51.14 -20.17 -22.39
CA PHE A 100 52.19 -19.36 -23.03
C PHE A 100 53.44 -20.14 -23.37
N PHE A 101 53.59 -21.38 -22.88
CA PHE A 101 54.82 -22.16 -23.04
C PHE A 101 55.28 -22.38 -24.49
N PRO A 102 54.40 -22.73 -25.47
CA PRO A 102 54.81 -22.94 -26.86
C PRO A 102 55.35 -21.67 -27.53
N VAL A 103 54.70 -20.53 -27.27
CA VAL A 103 55.04 -19.24 -27.87
C VAL A 103 56.22 -18.59 -27.13
N GLY A 104 56.25 -18.67 -25.79
CA GLY A 104 57.33 -18.12 -24.96
C GLY A 104 58.69 -18.74 -25.26
N ASN A 105 58.75 -20.01 -25.67
CA ASN A 105 60.00 -20.67 -26.06
C ASN A 105 60.55 -20.27 -27.43
N LEU A 106 59.76 -19.59 -28.28
CA LEU A 106 60.23 -19.05 -29.56
C LEU A 106 61.14 -17.82 -29.39
N PHE A 107 60.96 -17.07 -28.29
CA PHE A 107 61.68 -15.83 -28.04
C PHE A 107 63.00 -16.08 -27.28
N PRO A 108 64.05 -15.29 -27.58
CA PRO A 108 65.27 -15.26 -26.77
C PRO A 108 64.95 -14.83 -25.33
N LYS A 109 65.86 -15.13 -24.40
CA LYS A 109 65.70 -14.73 -23.00
C LYS A 109 65.95 -13.22 -22.87
N ILE A 110 65.03 -12.51 -22.22
CA ILE A 110 65.07 -11.05 -22.03
C ILE A 110 65.05 -10.71 -20.54
N ASN A 111 65.61 -9.56 -20.17
CA ASN A 111 65.61 -9.04 -18.81
C ASN A 111 64.52 -7.95 -18.59
N HIS A 112 64.36 -7.51 -17.34
CA HIS A 112 63.42 -6.44 -16.96
C HIS A 112 63.70 -5.10 -17.66
N THR A 113 64.97 -4.76 -17.92
CA THR A 113 65.37 -3.51 -18.59
C THR A 113 64.76 -3.39 -19.99
N ILE A 114 64.88 -4.44 -20.82
CA ILE A 114 64.29 -4.47 -22.17
C ILE A 114 62.76 -4.35 -22.10
N PHE A 115 62.14 -5.04 -21.13
CA PHE A 115 60.69 -5.02 -20.97
C PHE A 115 60.16 -3.63 -20.57
N PHE A 116 60.82 -2.97 -19.62
CA PHE A 116 60.44 -1.62 -19.18
C PHE A 116 60.66 -0.56 -20.26
N GLU A 117 61.79 -0.61 -20.97
CA GLU A 117 62.05 0.31 -22.09
C GLU A 117 61.06 0.12 -23.24
N LEU A 118 60.65 -1.13 -23.52
CA LEU A 118 59.61 -1.41 -24.52
C LEU A 118 58.27 -0.79 -24.14
N LEU A 119 57.82 -0.96 -22.89
CA LEU A 119 56.59 -0.37 -22.38
C LEU A 119 56.59 1.17 -22.44
N LYS A 120 57.76 1.77 -22.17
CA LYS A 120 57.98 3.21 -22.25
C LYS A 120 57.85 3.71 -23.68
N THR A 121 58.59 3.12 -24.62
CA THR A 121 58.56 3.54 -26.03
C THR A 121 57.17 3.36 -26.65
N THR A 122 56.41 2.33 -26.26
CA THR A 122 55.04 2.11 -26.74
C THR A 122 53.97 2.86 -25.95
N LYS A 123 54.35 3.66 -24.94
CA LYS A 123 53.44 4.42 -24.06
C LYS A 123 52.33 3.55 -23.46
N SER A 124 52.67 2.33 -23.03
CA SER A 124 51.72 1.28 -22.63
C SER A 124 51.59 1.17 -21.10
N ALA A 125 51.54 2.31 -20.41
CA ALA A 125 51.44 2.39 -18.95
C ALA A 125 50.15 1.72 -18.41
N ASN A 126 49.04 1.87 -19.12
CA ASN A 126 47.75 1.24 -18.81
C ASN A 126 47.82 -0.30 -18.83
N ILE A 127 48.48 -0.88 -19.86
CA ILE A 127 48.66 -2.33 -19.99
C ILE A 127 49.53 -2.86 -18.85
N PHE A 128 50.61 -2.15 -18.51
CA PHE A 128 51.46 -2.55 -17.40
C PHE A 128 50.73 -2.46 -16.05
N ALA A 129 49.98 -1.39 -15.79
CA ALA A 129 49.18 -1.25 -14.57
C ALA A 129 48.15 -2.38 -14.44
N ASP A 130 47.40 -2.68 -15.50
CA ASP A 130 46.42 -3.77 -15.53
C ASP A 130 47.07 -5.13 -15.20
N LEU A 131 48.21 -5.44 -15.83
CA LEU A 131 48.93 -6.71 -15.61
C LEU A 131 49.63 -6.77 -14.24
N LEU A 132 50.16 -5.65 -13.73
CA LEU A 132 50.78 -5.58 -12.40
C LEU A 132 49.79 -5.96 -11.30
N VAL A 133 48.57 -5.41 -11.37
CA VAL A 133 47.49 -5.68 -10.38
C VAL A 133 46.93 -7.10 -10.53
N ALA A 134 47.21 -7.79 -11.64
CA ALA A 134 46.86 -9.19 -11.87
C ALA A 134 47.84 -10.20 -11.25
N LEU A 135 49.05 -9.77 -10.87
CA LEU A 135 50.03 -10.62 -10.16
C LEU A 135 49.56 -10.93 -8.72
N PRO A 136 50.11 -11.98 -8.06
CA PRO A 136 49.89 -12.21 -6.64
C PRO A 136 50.36 -11.02 -5.79
N THR A 137 49.63 -10.72 -4.72
CA THR A 137 49.80 -9.49 -3.91
C THR A 137 51.21 -9.29 -3.32
N GLY A 138 51.97 -10.37 -3.11
CA GLY A 138 53.36 -10.29 -2.63
C GLY A 138 54.36 -9.73 -3.65
N PHE A 139 54.03 -9.75 -4.94
CA PHE A 139 54.95 -9.37 -6.03
C PHE A 139 54.68 -8.00 -6.63
N TRP A 140 53.58 -7.33 -6.26
CA TRP A 140 53.26 -5.97 -6.72
C TRP A 140 54.38 -4.98 -6.39
N ILE A 141 54.81 -5.01 -5.13
CA ILE A 141 55.81 -4.09 -4.58
C ILE A 141 57.17 -4.35 -5.22
N GLU A 142 57.51 -5.63 -5.41
CA GLU A 142 58.80 -6.03 -5.95
C GLU A 142 58.97 -5.54 -7.40
N GLU A 143 58.00 -5.84 -8.27
CA GLU A 143 58.05 -5.42 -9.68
C GLU A 143 57.90 -3.90 -9.82
N ALA A 144 57.08 -3.25 -8.97
CA ALA A 144 56.98 -1.80 -8.96
C ALA A 144 58.28 -1.12 -8.47
N THR A 145 59.00 -1.73 -7.53
CA THR A 145 60.30 -1.22 -7.08
C THR A 145 61.33 -1.31 -8.20
N LEU A 146 61.35 -2.42 -8.95
CA LEU A 146 62.26 -2.61 -10.08
C LEU A 146 62.03 -1.57 -11.18
N ILE A 147 60.78 -1.28 -11.55
CA ILE A 147 60.49 -0.29 -12.60
C ILE A 147 60.79 1.14 -12.12
N VAL A 148 60.50 1.47 -10.85
CA VAL A 148 60.81 2.79 -10.30
C VAL A 148 62.32 2.99 -10.16
N GLN A 149 63.08 1.96 -9.75
CA GLN A 149 64.55 2.01 -9.73
C GLN A 149 65.11 2.24 -11.14
N HIS A 150 64.64 1.48 -12.14
CA HIS A 150 65.04 1.65 -13.54
C HIS A 150 64.74 3.07 -14.10
N ILE A 151 63.63 3.67 -13.69
CA ILE A 151 63.27 5.07 -14.04
C ILE A 151 64.20 6.08 -13.35
N CYS A 152 64.59 5.82 -12.10
CA CYS A 152 65.48 6.68 -11.32
C CYS A 152 66.95 6.58 -11.76
N GLU A 153 67.35 5.45 -12.35
CA GLU A 153 68.66 5.27 -12.96
C GLU A 153 68.70 5.99 -14.32
N GLU A 154 69.44 7.11 -14.39
CA GLU A 154 69.58 7.94 -15.61
C GLU A 154 68.22 8.45 -16.15
N THR A 155 67.50 9.24 -15.36
CA THR A 155 66.14 9.72 -15.66
C THR A 155 66.06 10.68 -16.86
N SER A 156 65.27 10.33 -17.88
CA SER A 156 64.89 11.20 -19.01
C SER A 156 63.51 11.87 -18.83
N VAL A 157 63.13 12.79 -19.73
CA VAL A 157 61.79 13.42 -19.72
C VAL A 157 60.68 12.41 -20.06
N GLU A 158 60.98 11.45 -20.93
CA GLU A 158 60.10 10.33 -21.25
C GLU A 158 59.92 9.39 -20.05
N ASP A 159 60.97 9.18 -19.25
CA ASP A 159 60.90 8.42 -18.01
C ASP A 159 59.96 9.10 -16.99
N VAL A 160 60.05 10.42 -16.83
CA VAL A 160 59.14 11.20 -15.97
C VAL A 160 57.70 11.11 -16.46
N THR A 161 57.49 11.21 -17.77
CA THR A 161 56.14 11.12 -18.36
C THR A 161 55.54 9.74 -18.13
N PHE A 162 56.29 8.68 -18.43
CA PHE A 162 55.86 7.30 -18.22
C PHE A 162 55.61 6.99 -16.75
N PHE A 163 56.44 7.50 -15.83
CA PHE A 163 56.23 7.39 -14.39
C PHE A 163 54.89 7.98 -13.93
N LEU A 164 54.56 9.19 -14.39
CA LEU A 164 53.31 9.88 -14.03
C LEU A 164 52.08 9.20 -14.65
N ASP A 165 52.19 8.72 -15.89
CA ASP A 165 51.14 7.96 -16.56
C ASP A 165 50.91 6.63 -15.83
N LEU A 166 51.98 5.92 -15.47
CA LEU A 166 51.90 4.66 -14.74
C LEU A 166 51.26 4.83 -13.36
N TRP A 167 51.69 5.83 -12.60
CA TRP A 167 51.06 6.17 -11.33
C TRP A 167 49.55 6.37 -11.53
N TRP A 168 49.17 7.21 -12.50
CA TRP A 168 47.78 7.54 -12.75
C TRP A 168 46.94 6.31 -13.15
N GLU A 169 47.45 5.46 -14.03
CA GLU A 169 46.75 4.23 -14.45
C GLU A 169 46.58 3.22 -13.31
N ILE A 170 47.55 3.12 -12.39
CA ILE A 170 47.40 2.32 -11.16
C ILE A 170 46.27 2.87 -10.27
N MET A 171 46.10 4.20 -10.22
CA MET A 171 45.04 4.84 -9.47
C MET A 171 43.64 4.69 -10.11
N LYS A 172 43.54 4.51 -11.43
CA LYS A 172 42.25 4.44 -12.15
C LYS A 172 41.40 3.19 -11.85
N ASN A 173 41.97 2.13 -11.28
CA ASN A 173 41.31 0.88 -10.89
C ASN A 173 40.33 0.28 -11.94
N ASN A 174 40.84 -0.51 -12.88
CA ASN A 174 40.01 -1.34 -13.76
C ASN A 174 39.53 -2.61 -13.03
N ASN A 175 38.27 -2.63 -12.58
CA ASN A 175 37.65 -3.83 -12.01
C ASN A 175 37.24 -4.88 -13.07
N GLN A 176 37.25 -4.54 -14.36
CA GLN A 176 36.98 -5.48 -15.44
C GLN A 176 38.24 -6.26 -15.81
N LYS A 177 38.34 -7.52 -15.37
CA LYS A 177 39.40 -8.44 -15.79
C LYS A 177 39.05 -8.99 -17.17
N ASP A 178 39.85 -8.64 -18.17
CA ASP A 178 39.77 -9.30 -19.48
C ASP A 178 40.37 -10.73 -19.43
N GLU A 179 40.05 -11.53 -20.45
CA GLU A 179 40.50 -12.93 -20.55
C GLU A 179 42.04 -13.05 -20.53
N THR A 180 42.73 -12.13 -21.20
CA THR A 180 44.20 -12.07 -21.25
C THR A 180 44.84 -11.84 -19.88
N THR A 181 44.26 -10.95 -19.07
CA THR A 181 44.72 -10.61 -17.71
C THR A 181 44.46 -11.78 -16.76
N LEU A 182 43.35 -12.50 -16.93
CA LEU A 182 43.03 -13.69 -16.14
C LEU A 182 44.01 -14.86 -16.45
N LEU A 183 44.29 -15.09 -17.73
CA LEU A 183 45.27 -16.08 -18.18
C LEU A 183 46.68 -15.73 -17.68
N PHE A 184 47.09 -14.47 -17.82
CA PHE A 184 48.37 -13.98 -17.30
C PHE A 184 48.49 -14.19 -15.79
N SER A 185 47.47 -13.84 -15.01
CA SER A 185 47.44 -14.04 -13.55
C SER A 185 47.64 -15.51 -13.17
N THR A 186 46.98 -16.42 -13.90
CA THR A 186 47.04 -17.87 -13.67
C THR A 186 48.44 -18.41 -13.96
N VAL A 187 49.02 -18.03 -15.11
CA VAL A 187 50.36 -18.46 -15.52
C VAL A 187 51.44 -17.85 -14.62
N ALA A 188 51.39 -16.56 -14.34
CA ALA A 188 52.36 -15.91 -13.45
C ALA A 188 52.34 -16.53 -12.03
N SER A 189 51.17 -16.87 -11.51
CA SER A 189 51.04 -17.52 -10.20
C SER A 189 51.74 -18.89 -10.14
N SER A 190 51.71 -19.68 -11.22
CA SER A 190 52.36 -21.00 -11.25
C SER A 190 53.89 -20.89 -11.20
N TYR A 191 54.49 -19.87 -11.84
CA TYR A 191 55.92 -19.58 -11.76
C TYR A 191 56.34 -19.07 -10.37
N LEU A 192 55.49 -18.26 -9.74
CA LEU A 192 55.81 -17.57 -8.48
C LEU A 192 55.56 -18.43 -7.23
N LEU A 193 54.60 -19.36 -7.26
CA LEU A 193 54.31 -20.30 -6.16
C LEU A 193 55.40 -21.37 -5.97
N GLN A 194 56.17 -21.71 -7.01
CA GLN A 194 57.29 -22.65 -6.90
C GLN A 194 58.45 -22.11 -6.04
N ALA A 195 58.58 -20.80 -5.89
CA ALA A 195 59.63 -20.16 -5.09
C ALA A 195 59.35 -20.12 -3.57
N SER A 196 58.09 -20.24 -3.13
CA SER A 196 57.69 -20.00 -1.73
C SER A 196 57.62 -21.26 -0.86
N ASN A 197 57.85 -22.45 -1.42
CA ASN A 197 57.77 -23.72 -0.70
C ASN A 197 58.86 -23.95 0.37
N GLU A 198 59.85 -23.06 0.51
CA GLU A 198 60.88 -23.18 1.56
C GLU A 198 60.53 -22.50 2.90
N THR A 199 59.43 -21.73 3.01
CA THR A 199 59.06 -21.12 4.30
C THR A 199 57.55 -21.12 4.54
N SER A 200 56.99 -22.26 4.91
CA SER A 200 55.70 -22.28 5.64
C SER A 200 55.99 -22.37 7.15
N PRO A 201 55.48 -21.45 7.99
CA PRO A 201 55.60 -21.63 9.43
C PRO A 201 54.69 -22.78 9.88
N SER A 202 55.18 -23.58 10.83
CA SER A 202 54.46 -24.71 11.42
C SER A 202 53.09 -24.29 11.95
N SER A 203 52.07 -25.13 11.75
CA SER A 203 50.65 -24.97 12.13
C SER A 203 50.35 -24.88 13.65
N LYS A 204 51.36 -24.55 14.47
CA LYS A 204 51.26 -24.54 15.94
C LYS A 204 51.48 -23.17 16.61
N ARG A 205 51.57 -22.06 15.87
CA ARG A 205 51.66 -20.71 16.49
C ARG A 205 50.53 -19.80 16.02
N PHE A 206 50.00 -19.04 16.97
CA PHE A 206 48.95 -18.05 16.75
C PHE A 206 49.33 -17.11 15.61
N LYS A 207 48.36 -16.86 14.72
CA LYS A 207 48.45 -15.82 13.70
C LYS A 207 48.72 -14.48 14.43
N PRO A 208 49.64 -13.63 13.96
CA PRO A 208 49.70 -12.26 14.45
C PRO A 208 48.36 -11.57 14.16
N ASP A 209 47.97 -10.64 15.04
CA ASP A 209 46.74 -9.85 14.88
C ASP A 209 46.73 -9.18 13.48
N PRO A 210 45.60 -9.26 12.74
CA PRO A 210 45.51 -8.74 11.38
C PRO A 210 45.60 -7.20 11.29
N GLU A 211 45.60 -6.49 12.42
CA GLU A 211 45.64 -5.02 12.45
C GLU A 211 47.05 -4.41 12.24
N TYR A 212 48.13 -5.21 12.26
CA TYR A 212 49.50 -4.71 12.14
C TYR A 212 50.31 -5.29 10.96
N ALA A 213 49.73 -6.13 10.11
CA ALA A 213 50.37 -6.51 8.86
C ALA A 213 50.09 -5.42 7.80
N PRO A 214 51.11 -4.72 7.25
CA PRO A 214 50.88 -3.75 6.20
C PRO A 214 50.20 -4.45 5.03
N THR A 215 49.04 -3.95 4.61
CA THR A 215 48.39 -4.43 3.40
C THR A 215 49.36 -4.17 2.22
N PRO A 216 49.60 -5.15 1.32
CA PRO A 216 50.55 -4.98 0.21
C PRO A 216 50.22 -3.81 -0.72
N ALA A 217 48.98 -3.30 -0.68
CA ALA A 217 48.54 -2.10 -1.38
C ALA A 217 49.14 -0.78 -0.82
N ASP A 218 49.41 -0.69 0.49
CA ASP A 218 50.02 0.50 1.12
C ASP A 218 51.48 0.69 0.70
N SER A 219 52.18 -0.43 0.55
CA SER A 219 53.59 -0.43 0.18
C SER A 219 53.83 -0.01 -1.28
N LEU A 220 52.83 -0.16 -2.18
CA LEU A 220 52.96 0.19 -3.59
C LEU A 220 53.02 1.71 -3.80
N LEU A 221 52.07 2.47 -3.23
CA LEU A 221 52.06 3.93 -3.35
C LEU A 221 53.28 4.57 -2.69
N ARG A 222 53.81 3.95 -1.62
CA ARG A 222 55.06 4.38 -0.98
C ARG A 222 56.26 4.29 -1.93
N VAL A 223 56.33 3.29 -2.80
CA VAL A 223 57.37 3.17 -3.83
C VAL A 223 57.30 4.34 -4.81
N PHE A 224 56.09 4.73 -5.24
CA PHE A 224 55.91 5.92 -6.10
C PHE A 224 56.27 7.22 -5.38
N LEU A 225 55.94 7.37 -4.09
CA LEU A 225 56.34 8.57 -3.33
C LEU A 225 57.87 8.68 -3.20
N GLU A 226 58.58 7.57 -2.97
CA GLU A 226 60.04 7.57 -2.91
C GLU A 226 60.69 7.79 -4.28
N GLY A 227 60.10 7.22 -5.33
CA GLY A 227 60.49 7.51 -6.72
C GLY A 227 60.35 9.00 -7.05
N LEU A 228 59.21 9.61 -6.70
CA LEU A 228 58.96 11.03 -6.90
C LEU A 228 60.00 11.91 -6.17
N ARG A 229 60.36 11.56 -4.93
CA ARG A 229 61.41 12.28 -4.18
C ARG A 229 62.73 12.29 -4.95
N THR A 230 63.06 11.21 -5.65
CA THR A 230 64.30 11.06 -6.43
C THR A 230 64.23 11.82 -7.75
N ILE A 231 63.11 11.77 -8.46
CA ILE A 231 62.97 12.39 -9.80
C ILE A 231 62.54 13.86 -9.78
N LYS A 232 62.08 14.43 -8.65
CA LYS A 232 61.48 15.77 -8.59
C LYS A 232 62.29 16.90 -9.23
N GLN A 233 63.63 16.81 -9.21
CA GLN A 233 64.52 17.80 -9.81
C GLN A 233 64.55 17.74 -11.35
N HIS A 234 64.12 16.62 -11.94
CA HIS A 234 64.07 16.39 -13.39
C HIS A 234 62.71 16.77 -14.00
N ILE A 235 61.72 17.18 -13.18
CA ILE A 235 60.39 17.60 -13.64
C ILE A 235 60.42 19.09 -14.01
N VAL A 236 60.90 19.40 -15.22
CA VAL A 236 61.10 20.79 -15.67
C VAL A 236 59.85 21.40 -16.29
N HIS A 237 59.08 20.63 -17.08
CA HIS A 237 57.91 21.15 -17.81
C HIS A 237 56.70 21.41 -16.89
N CYS A 238 56.12 22.62 -16.95
CA CYS A 238 54.95 22.99 -16.14
C CYS A 238 53.75 22.04 -16.32
N LYS A 239 53.53 21.51 -17.52
CA LYS A 239 52.52 20.48 -17.78
C LYS A 239 52.70 19.22 -16.93
N LEU A 240 53.94 18.73 -16.80
CA LEU A 240 54.26 17.57 -15.97
C LEU A 240 54.18 17.91 -14.48
N LYS A 241 54.51 19.14 -14.08
CA LYS A 241 54.29 19.65 -12.71
C LYS A 241 52.81 19.62 -12.34
N CYS A 242 51.91 20.07 -13.22
CA CYS A 242 50.46 20.00 -13.01
C CYS A 242 49.98 18.56 -12.80
N TYR A 243 50.41 17.60 -13.63
CA TYR A 243 50.05 16.19 -13.45
C TYR A 243 50.63 15.57 -12.18
N THR A 244 51.83 15.97 -11.78
CA THR A 244 52.47 15.52 -10.54
C THR A 244 51.66 15.97 -9.33
N VAL A 245 51.30 17.26 -9.28
CA VAL A 245 50.46 17.84 -8.21
C VAL A 245 49.09 17.17 -8.18
N ALA A 246 48.47 16.95 -9.33
CA ALA A 246 47.18 16.26 -9.43
C ALA A 246 47.25 14.81 -8.91
N ASN A 247 48.21 14.01 -9.37
CA ASN A 247 48.39 12.61 -8.93
C ASN A 247 48.59 12.53 -7.41
N LEU A 248 49.43 13.41 -6.85
CA LEU A 248 49.70 13.42 -5.41
C LEU A 248 48.49 13.87 -4.59
N ALA A 249 47.76 14.89 -5.07
CA ALA A 249 46.52 15.33 -4.44
C ALA A 249 45.43 14.24 -4.48
N ASP A 250 45.23 13.57 -5.61
CA ASP A 250 44.26 12.48 -5.76
C ASP A 250 44.57 11.27 -4.83
N VAL A 251 45.86 10.93 -4.65
CA VAL A 251 46.30 9.89 -3.71
C VAL A 251 46.01 10.28 -2.26
N LEU A 252 46.27 11.53 -1.88
CA LEU A 252 45.97 12.02 -0.53
C LEU A 252 44.46 12.05 -0.29
N CYS A 253 43.69 12.50 -1.28
CA CYS A 253 42.23 12.51 -1.26
C CYS A 253 41.62 11.13 -0.96
N SER A 254 42.05 10.12 -1.72
CA SER A 254 41.56 8.73 -1.57
C SER A 254 42.00 8.05 -0.27
N SER A 255 43.10 8.51 0.34
CA SER A 255 43.66 7.95 1.57
C SER A 255 43.04 8.51 2.86
N VAL A 256 42.39 9.68 2.79
CA VAL A 256 41.79 10.38 3.95
C VAL A 256 40.34 9.94 4.22
N ILE A 257 39.63 9.40 3.23
CA ILE A 257 38.21 9.02 3.36
C ILE A 257 38.06 7.70 4.15
N PRO A 258 37.38 7.69 5.32
CA PRO A 258 37.08 6.46 6.04
C PRO A 258 36.06 5.60 5.28
N GLU A 259 36.18 4.27 5.35
CA GLU A 259 35.38 3.29 4.58
C GLU A 259 33.86 3.35 4.79
N LYS A 260 33.35 4.16 5.71
CA LYS A 260 31.94 4.14 6.15
C LYS A 260 31.04 5.25 5.62
N THR A 261 31.53 6.21 4.82
CA THR A 261 30.68 7.26 4.22
C THR A 261 30.89 7.31 2.72
N SER A 262 30.43 6.29 2.01
CA SER A 262 30.28 6.32 0.55
C SER A 262 28.98 7.05 0.18
N GLU A 263 28.88 8.34 0.50
CA GLU A 263 27.91 9.18 -0.22
C GLU A 263 28.52 9.43 -1.61
N SER A 264 27.96 8.80 -2.62
CA SER A 264 28.33 9.05 -4.02
C SER A 264 28.20 10.55 -4.30
N VAL A 265 29.13 11.11 -5.07
CA VAL A 265 29.09 12.52 -5.47
C VAL A 265 27.70 12.86 -6.01
N PRO A 266 27.05 13.97 -5.60
CA PRO A 266 25.74 14.36 -6.10
C PRO A 266 25.69 14.28 -7.62
N ILE A 267 24.64 13.67 -8.16
CA ILE A 267 24.57 13.30 -9.57
C ILE A 267 24.75 14.49 -10.53
N TRP A 268 24.29 15.68 -10.12
CA TRP A 268 24.50 16.90 -10.89
C TRP A 268 25.99 17.27 -11.00
N LEU A 269 26.70 17.26 -9.87
CA LEU A 269 28.14 17.53 -9.83
C LEU A 269 28.95 16.46 -10.59
N TYR A 270 28.46 15.22 -10.64
CA TYR A 270 29.02 14.17 -11.49
C TYR A 270 28.90 14.54 -12.98
N LEU A 271 27.73 14.98 -13.43
CA LEU A 271 27.51 15.38 -14.82
C LEU A 271 28.33 16.63 -15.21
N GLU A 272 28.46 17.60 -14.31
CA GLU A 272 29.31 18.79 -14.53
C GLU A 272 30.78 18.44 -14.70
N LYS A 273 31.33 17.59 -13.80
CA LYS A 273 32.70 17.11 -13.92
C LYS A 273 32.92 16.32 -15.20
N LEU A 274 31.95 15.48 -15.59
CA LEU A 274 32.04 14.72 -16.82
C LEU A 274 31.98 15.62 -18.06
N ALA A 275 31.12 16.64 -18.07
CA ALA A 275 31.04 17.62 -19.13
C ALA A 275 32.36 18.38 -19.33
N ALA A 276 33.01 18.80 -18.24
CA ALA A 276 34.32 19.43 -18.31
C ALA A 276 35.39 18.49 -18.90
N VAL A 277 35.41 17.22 -18.48
CA VAL A 277 36.36 16.22 -19.03
C VAL A 277 36.11 16.00 -20.53
N VAL A 278 34.86 15.80 -20.95
CA VAL A 278 34.50 15.60 -22.36
C VAL A 278 34.85 16.82 -23.19
N TYR A 279 34.64 18.03 -22.67
CA TYR A 279 34.99 19.29 -23.33
C TYR A 279 36.48 19.35 -23.66
N PHE A 280 37.36 19.13 -22.68
CA PHE A 280 38.81 19.17 -22.90
C PHE A 280 39.34 18.01 -23.77
N HIS A 281 38.66 16.86 -23.82
CA HIS A 281 39.06 15.77 -24.71
C HIS A 281 38.66 16.03 -26.16
N SER A 282 37.50 16.66 -26.38
CA SER A 282 37.01 17.00 -27.72
C SER A 282 37.88 18.03 -28.45
N THR A 283 38.59 18.90 -27.73
CA THR A 283 39.49 19.92 -28.31
C THR A 283 40.87 19.38 -28.70
N THR A 284 41.24 18.16 -28.27
CA THR A 284 42.58 17.57 -28.54
C THR A 284 42.72 16.84 -29.89
N GLY A 285 41.70 16.91 -30.77
CA GLY A 285 41.85 16.61 -32.20
C GLY A 285 42.06 15.14 -32.58
N LYS A 286 41.56 14.18 -31.80
CA LYS A 286 41.47 12.77 -32.22
C LYS A 286 40.05 12.46 -32.67
N ASP A 287 39.89 11.82 -33.84
CA ASP A 287 38.61 11.30 -34.38
C ASP A 287 38.06 10.14 -33.51
N HIS A 288 37.67 10.43 -32.27
CA HIS A 288 36.99 9.50 -31.38
C HIS A 288 35.51 9.83 -31.32
N SER A 289 34.64 8.80 -31.26
CA SER A 289 33.21 9.02 -31.11
C SER A 289 32.92 9.67 -29.75
N LEU A 290 31.90 10.52 -29.67
CA LEU A 290 31.49 11.15 -28.40
C LEU A 290 31.26 10.12 -27.30
N LEU A 291 30.78 8.92 -27.65
CA LEU A 291 30.56 7.81 -26.73
C LEU A 291 31.87 7.30 -26.11
N ASP A 292 32.94 7.18 -26.90
CA ASP A 292 34.25 6.73 -26.41
C ASP A 292 34.85 7.77 -25.46
N VAL A 293 34.64 9.06 -25.77
CA VAL A 293 35.06 10.17 -24.90
C VAL A 293 34.26 10.21 -23.60
N ILE A 294 32.95 9.92 -23.63
CA ILE A 294 32.12 9.82 -22.43
C ILE A 294 32.57 8.63 -21.57
N LYS A 295 32.81 7.45 -22.16
CA LYS A 295 33.27 6.26 -21.41
C LYS A 295 34.63 6.49 -20.75
N GLU A 296 35.57 7.12 -21.45
CA GLU A 296 36.86 7.47 -20.84
C GLU A 296 36.69 8.58 -19.79
N GLY A 297 35.80 9.55 -20.02
CA GLY A 297 35.41 10.55 -19.05
C GLY A 297 34.83 9.96 -17.76
N GLU A 298 33.98 8.94 -17.85
CA GLU A 298 33.42 8.24 -16.70
C GLU A 298 34.52 7.58 -15.88
N ARG A 299 35.47 6.89 -16.53
CA ARG A 299 36.63 6.29 -15.85
C ARG A 299 37.45 7.33 -15.09
N ILE A 300 37.69 8.49 -15.72
CA ILE A 300 38.44 9.60 -15.12
C ILE A 300 37.71 10.20 -13.91
N VAL A 301 36.38 10.36 -13.97
CA VAL A 301 35.60 10.93 -12.85
C VAL A 301 35.42 9.91 -11.72
N GLN A 302 35.27 8.64 -12.04
CA GLN A 302 35.18 7.54 -11.06
C GLN A 302 36.49 7.34 -10.29
N SER A 303 37.65 7.36 -10.96
CA SER A 303 38.94 7.17 -10.28
C SER A 303 39.23 8.23 -9.20
N ARG A 304 38.60 9.40 -9.31
CA ARG A 304 38.71 10.51 -8.35
C ARG A 304 37.74 10.43 -7.17
N SER A 305 36.67 9.64 -7.29
CA SER A 305 35.57 9.60 -6.33
C SER A 305 35.36 8.23 -5.69
N ALA A 306 35.84 7.16 -6.33
CA ALA A 306 35.83 5.82 -5.77
C ALA A 306 36.95 5.65 -4.75
N THR A 307 36.65 4.94 -3.67
CA THR A 307 37.66 4.43 -2.73
C THR A 307 38.61 3.51 -3.49
N SER A 308 39.79 4.01 -3.87
CA SER A 308 40.81 3.23 -4.55
C SER A 308 41.24 2.04 -3.69
N ARG A 309 41.57 0.92 -4.34
CA ARG A 309 42.16 -0.28 -3.70
C ARG A 309 43.53 0.02 -3.06
N PHE A 310 44.17 1.11 -3.50
CA PHE A 310 45.47 1.59 -3.02
C PHE A 310 45.25 2.85 -2.18
N ARG A 311 45.57 2.76 -0.89
CA ARG A 311 45.52 3.88 0.06
C ARG A 311 46.83 3.93 0.84
N LEU A 312 47.26 5.14 1.18
CA LEU A 312 48.37 5.34 2.11
C LEU A 312 47.89 5.07 3.54
N LEU A 313 48.61 4.24 4.29
CA LEU A 313 48.45 4.09 5.72
C LEU A 313 49.00 5.32 6.45
N ARG A 314 48.59 5.47 7.71
CA ARG A 314 48.83 6.65 8.56
C ARG A 314 50.28 7.14 8.57
N GLY A 315 51.28 6.25 8.47
CA GLY A 315 52.70 6.61 8.43
C GLY A 315 53.16 7.20 7.08
N ALA A 316 52.61 6.76 5.96
CA ALA A 316 52.97 7.25 4.62
C ALA A 316 52.14 8.48 4.18
N GLN A 317 50.98 8.70 4.80
CA GLN A 317 50.15 9.90 4.59
C GLN A 317 50.88 11.19 4.96
N HIS A 318 51.56 11.22 6.11
CA HIS A 318 52.33 12.39 6.55
C HIS A 318 53.44 12.73 5.56
N PHE A 319 54.15 11.71 5.06
CA PHE A 319 55.17 11.89 4.03
C PHE A 319 54.60 12.46 2.73
N GLY A 320 53.42 11.99 2.29
CA GLY A 320 52.74 12.55 1.12
C GLY A 320 52.30 14.00 1.30
N LEU A 321 51.77 14.37 2.47
CA LEU A 321 51.34 15.74 2.79
C LEU A 321 52.52 16.72 2.77
N ASP A 322 53.63 16.37 3.43
CA ASP A 322 54.82 17.23 3.45
C ASP A 322 55.45 17.34 2.04
N MET A 323 55.47 16.25 1.27
CA MET A 323 55.97 16.31 -0.10
C MET A 323 55.12 17.21 -0.99
N LEU A 324 53.79 17.17 -0.87
CA LEU A 324 52.92 18.07 -1.64
C LEU A 324 53.15 19.53 -1.22
N LYS A 325 53.29 19.80 0.09
CA LYS A 325 53.61 21.13 0.62
C LYS A 325 54.92 21.65 0.02
N ASP A 326 55.97 20.85 0.04
CA ASP A 326 57.29 21.21 -0.50
C ASP A 326 57.22 21.50 -2.00
N LEU A 327 56.52 20.67 -2.78
CA LEU A 327 56.37 20.87 -4.22
C LEU A 327 55.57 22.12 -4.55
N LEU A 328 54.47 22.38 -3.84
CA LEU A 328 53.68 23.59 -4.04
C LEU A 328 54.47 24.84 -3.70
N LEU A 329 55.26 24.86 -2.62
CA LEU A 329 56.12 25.99 -2.27
C LEU A 329 57.23 26.23 -3.31
N GLN A 330 57.83 25.17 -3.85
CA GLN A 330 58.91 25.27 -4.84
C GLN A 330 58.41 25.66 -6.24
N TRP A 331 57.24 25.17 -6.64
CA TRP A 331 56.71 25.35 -7.99
C TRP A 331 55.64 26.45 -8.10
N ASN A 332 55.27 27.10 -6.99
CA ASN A 332 54.19 28.09 -6.94
C ASN A 332 54.30 29.14 -8.06
N ASP A 333 55.43 29.83 -8.16
CA ASP A 333 55.58 30.97 -9.08
C ASP A 333 55.57 30.52 -10.55
N GLU A 334 56.16 29.35 -10.84
CA GLU A 334 56.17 28.77 -12.18
C GLU A 334 54.79 28.29 -12.62
N LEU A 335 54.03 27.66 -11.72
CA LEU A 335 52.65 27.25 -11.97
C LEU A 335 51.73 28.46 -12.14
N GLN A 336 51.92 29.52 -11.34
CA GLN A 336 51.16 30.76 -11.46
C GLN A 336 51.41 31.46 -12.79
N ASN A 337 52.68 31.60 -13.21
CA ASN A 337 53.02 32.20 -14.50
C ASN A 337 52.47 31.39 -15.68
N TYR A 338 52.50 30.05 -15.59
CA TYR A 338 51.96 29.17 -16.64
C TYR A 338 50.43 29.31 -16.81
N MET A 339 49.71 29.58 -15.72
CA MET A 339 48.27 29.87 -15.77
C MET A 339 47.97 31.26 -16.35
N ASP A 340 48.85 32.25 -16.12
CA ASP A 340 48.66 33.63 -16.59
C ASP A 340 49.04 33.80 -18.09
N ASP A 341 49.98 33.02 -18.63
CA ASP A 341 50.46 33.10 -20.03
C ASP A 341 49.62 32.29 -21.06
N GLY A 342 48.77 31.37 -20.60
CA GLY A 342 48.00 30.46 -21.45
C GLY A 342 46.75 31.10 -22.07
N LYS A 343 46.71 31.29 -23.39
CA LYS A 343 45.49 31.74 -24.11
C LYS A 343 44.35 30.71 -24.12
N GLU A 344 44.67 29.43 -23.89
CA GLU A 344 43.72 28.32 -23.75
C GLU A 344 44.09 27.50 -22.51
N ILE A 345 43.09 27.22 -21.66
CA ILE A 345 43.27 26.40 -20.46
C ILE A 345 43.38 24.94 -20.90
N GLY A 346 44.52 24.30 -20.62
CA GLY A 346 44.71 22.87 -20.88
C GLY A 346 44.07 21.97 -19.83
N TYR A 347 43.77 20.71 -20.19
CA TYR A 347 43.24 19.70 -19.27
C TYR A 347 44.10 19.52 -18.01
N GLU A 348 45.44 19.61 -18.15
CA GLU A 348 46.38 19.52 -17.03
C GLU A 348 46.11 20.55 -15.92
N ILE A 349 45.75 21.79 -16.28
CA ILE A 349 45.49 22.87 -15.33
C ILE A 349 44.15 22.63 -14.64
N TYR A 350 43.11 22.26 -15.40
CA TYR A 350 41.81 21.89 -14.87
C TYR A 350 41.92 20.73 -13.87
N ARG A 351 42.64 19.66 -14.24
CA ARG A 351 42.84 18.49 -13.40
C ARG A 351 43.54 18.85 -12.10
N MET A 352 44.64 19.61 -12.16
CA MET A 352 45.34 20.09 -10.97
C MET A 352 44.41 20.90 -10.06
N ALA A 353 43.65 21.84 -10.63
CA ALA A 353 42.73 22.69 -9.87
C ALA A 353 41.60 21.90 -9.20
N ASP A 354 40.95 20.96 -9.89
CA ASP A 354 39.87 20.11 -9.35
C ASP A 354 40.39 19.17 -8.24
N SER A 355 41.56 18.56 -8.43
CA SER A 355 42.20 17.69 -7.43
C SER A 355 42.60 18.47 -6.17
N LEU A 356 43.19 19.66 -6.31
CA LEU A 356 43.52 20.54 -5.18
C LEU A 356 42.27 21.09 -4.48
N TYR A 357 41.20 21.40 -5.22
CA TYR A 357 39.91 21.81 -4.66
C TYR A 357 39.28 20.72 -3.80
N SER A 358 39.26 19.49 -4.30
CA SER A 358 38.75 18.33 -3.58
C SER A 358 39.55 18.06 -2.30
N LEU A 359 40.89 18.13 -2.38
CA LEU A 359 41.79 17.97 -1.23
C LEU A 359 41.57 19.07 -0.18
N HIS A 360 41.51 20.34 -0.60
CA HIS A 360 41.28 21.48 0.28
C HIS A 360 39.96 21.38 1.04
N LYS A 361 38.85 21.02 0.36
CA LYS A 361 37.55 20.81 0.99
C LYS A 361 37.61 19.73 2.07
N MET A 362 38.35 18.65 1.84
CA MET A 362 38.55 17.58 2.83
C MET A 362 39.44 18.01 3.99
N LEU A 363 40.54 18.73 3.72
CA LEU A 363 41.42 19.26 4.76
C LEU A 363 40.67 20.21 5.70
N ILE A 364 39.80 21.09 5.17
CA ILE A 364 38.96 21.98 5.99
C ILE A 364 37.88 21.21 6.75
N ALA A 365 37.19 20.25 6.11
CA ALA A 365 36.14 19.46 6.78
C ALA A 365 36.69 18.62 7.95
N SER A 366 37.97 18.24 7.88
CA SER A 366 38.66 17.49 8.93
C SER A 366 39.01 18.30 10.18
N GLU A 367 38.89 19.63 10.14
CA GLU A 367 39.15 20.53 11.28
C GLU A 367 38.15 20.32 12.44
N ASN A 368 36.95 19.80 12.13
CA ASN A 368 35.85 19.55 13.08
C ASN A 368 35.73 18.08 13.55
N THR A 369 36.56 17.16 13.05
CA THR A 369 36.48 15.72 13.36
C THR A 369 37.81 15.15 13.85
N GLU A 370 37.79 14.14 14.73
CA GLU A 370 39.01 13.42 15.20
C GLU A 370 39.69 12.57 14.10
N THR A 371 39.58 12.96 12.83
CA THR A 371 40.08 12.20 11.67
C THR A 371 41.60 12.21 11.56
N PHE A 372 42.28 13.28 12.00
CA PHE A 372 43.74 13.38 12.05
C PHE A 372 44.31 13.35 13.50
N PRO A 373 45.40 12.58 13.76
CA PRO A 373 46.19 12.65 15.00
C PRO A 373 46.76 14.06 15.24
N GLU A 374 46.96 14.45 16.50
CA GLU A 374 47.45 15.79 16.87
C GLU A 374 48.75 16.20 16.14
N GLU A 375 49.67 15.25 15.91
CA GLU A 375 50.94 15.46 15.20
C GLU A 375 50.78 15.82 13.71
N GLN A 376 49.67 15.43 13.08
CA GLN A 376 49.44 15.62 11.63
C GLN A 376 48.56 16.84 11.31
N ARG A 377 47.86 17.40 12.32
CA ARG A 377 46.98 18.56 12.14
C ARG A 377 47.74 19.82 11.71
N GLY A 378 48.97 20.00 12.18
CA GLY A 378 49.82 21.14 11.81
C GLY A 378 50.18 21.16 10.31
N SER A 379 50.76 20.07 9.79
CA SER A 379 51.09 19.96 8.37
C SER A 379 49.86 20.03 7.45
N ALA A 380 48.72 19.49 7.88
CA ALA A 380 47.46 19.55 7.13
C ALA A 380 46.92 20.98 7.00
N LEU A 381 46.96 21.78 8.07
CA LEU A 381 46.51 23.17 8.08
C LEU A 381 47.43 24.08 7.24
N GLU A 382 48.75 23.89 7.36
CA GLU A 382 49.73 24.62 6.54
C GLU A 382 49.56 24.32 5.05
N LEU A 383 49.33 23.06 4.70
CA LEU A 383 49.05 22.64 3.33
C LEU A 383 47.74 23.24 2.83
N ALA A 384 46.67 23.23 3.65
CA ALA A 384 45.40 23.87 3.29
C ALA A 384 45.60 25.35 2.95
N GLN A 385 46.37 26.09 3.75
CA GLN A 385 46.71 27.50 3.47
C GLN A 385 47.53 27.67 2.19
N CYS A 386 48.49 26.78 1.91
CA CYS A 386 49.26 26.81 0.66
C CYS A 386 48.35 26.60 -0.55
N ILE A 387 47.38 25.68 -0.43
CA ILE A 387 46.39 25.42 -1.47
C ILE A 387 45.45 26.62 -1.63
N SER A 388 44.98 27.26 -0.55
CA SER A 388 44.11 28.45 -0.63
C SER A 388 44.75 29.57 -1.45
N ARG A 389 46.06 29.81 -1.28
CA ARG A 389 46.80 30.84 -2.03
C ARG A 389 46.84 30.58 -3.54
N LEU A 390 46.91 29.31 -3.96
CA LEU A 390 46.80 28.93 -5.37
C LEU A 390 45.34 28.98 -5.86
N GLN A 391 44.39 28.66 -4.99
CA GLN A 391 42.96 28.62 -5.31
C GLN A 391 42.33 29.97 -5.60
N GLU A 392 42.81 31.07 -5.00
CA GLU A 392 42.31 32.43 -5.28
C GLU A 392 42.39 32.79 -6.79
N LYS A 393 43.36 32.22 -7.53
CA LYS A 393 43.45 32.38 -8.99
C LYS A 393 42.79 31.22 -9.77
N THR A 394 42.87 29.98 -9.31
CA THR A 394 42.29 28.82 -10.04
C THR A 394 40.77 28.72 -9.92
N SER A 395 40.14 29.40 -8.96
CA SER A 395 38.68 29.43 -8.81
C SER A 395 37.99 30.08 -10.03
N ASN A 396 38.61 31.08 -10.66
CA ASN A 396 38.13 31.64 -11.94
C ASN A 396 38.19 30.64 -13.10
N ILE A 397 39.17 29.73 -13.11
CA ILE A 397 39.34 28.68 -14.12
C ILE A 397 38.26 27.60 -13.95
N LEU A 398 37.98 27.18 -12.72
CA LEU A 398 36.87 26.28 -12.40
C LEU A 398 35.52 26.91 -12.79
N LEU A 399 35.31 28.20 -12.50
CA LEU A 399 34.13 28.98 -12.88
C LEU A 399 33.94 29.10 -14.40
N GLN A 400 35.03 29.30 -15.15
CA GLN A 400 35.00 29.32 -16.62
C GLN A 400 34.71 27.94 -17.23
N SER A 401 35.15 26.85 -16.61
CA SER A 401 34.85 25.48 -17.05
C SER A 401 33.43 25.01 -16.70
N THR A 402 32.82 25.58 -15.65
CA THR A 402 31.39 25.37 -15.31
C THR A 402 30.43 26.14 -16.23
N LEU A 403 30.92 27.01 -17.12
CA LEU A 403 30.14 27.52 -18.26
C LEU A 403 30.04 26.47 -19.38
N SER A 404 29.99 25.18 -19.04
CA SER A 404 29.61 24.16 -20.01
C SER A 404 28.18 24.45 -20.44
N ASP A 405 27.98 24.61 -21.75
CA ASP A 405 26.68 24.82 -22.35
C ASP A 405 25.67 23.81 -21.78
N GLY A 406 24.49 24.27 -21.33
CA GLY A 406 23.45 23.38 -20.79
C GLY A 406 23.07 22.28 -21.80
N GLU A 407 23.26 22.55 -23.10
CA GLU A 407 23.11 21.60 -24.19
C GLU A 407 24.13 20.45 -24.15
N MET A 408 25.37 20.71 -23.70
CA MET A 408 26.42 19.69 -23.58
C MET A 408 26.10 18.71 -22.45
N ILE A 409 25.68 19.22 -21.28
CA ILE A 409 25.25 18.38 -20.16
C ILE A 409 24.02 17.55 -20.57
N ALA A 410 23.06 18.15 -21.30
CA ALA A 410 21.88 17.44 -21.82
C ALA A 410 22.28 16.27 -22.71
N SER A 411 23.20 16.50 -23.67
CA SER A 411 23.70 15.49 -24.60
C SER A 411 24.40 14.35 -23.86
N ILE A 412 25.24 14.67 -22.88
CA ILE A 412 25.94 13.68 -22.05
C ILE A 412 24.95 12.83 -21.26
N ALA A 413 23.99 13.45 -20.57
CA ALA A 413 22.98 12.75 -19.79
C ALA A 413 22.13 11.81 -20.67
N MET A 414 21.74 12.25 -21.87
CA MET A 414 20.99 11.44 -22.83
C MET A 414 21.82 10.24 -23.33
N ASN A 415 23.11 10.43 -23.64
CA ASN A 415 24.00 9.34 -24.05
C ASN A 415 24.23 8.32 -22.92
N ILE A 416 24.36 8.78 -21.66
CA ILE A 416 24.46 7.88 -20.49
C ILE A 416 23.21 7.00 -20.37
N ILE A 417 22.02 7.55 -20.56
CA ILE A 417 20.75 6.81 -20.52
C ILE A 417 20.63 5.86 -21.72
N ASP A 418 20.94 6.34 -22.93
CA ASP A 418 20.79 5.56 -24.18
C ASP A 418 21.70 4.33 -24.23
N GLU A 419 22.94 4.47 -23.75
CA GLU A 419 23.97 3.42 -23.80
C GLU A 419 24.13 2.67 -22.46
N ARG A 420 23.28 2.97 -21.47
CA ARG A 420 23.29 2.36 -20.12
C ARG A 420 24.66 2.44 -19.44
N LEU A 421 25.23 3.64 -19.44
CA LEU A 421 26.52 3.90 -18.81
C LEU A 421 26.39 4.00 -17.28
N HIS A 422 27.48 4.25 -16.58
CA HIS A 422 27.50 4.19 -15.12
C HIS A 422 26.54 5.23 -14.49
N ARG A 423 25.83 4.82 -13.42
CA ARG A 423 24.80 5.64 -12.72
C ARG A 423 23.64 6.12 -13.60
N TYR A 424 23.32 5.44 -14.71
CA TYR A 424 22.21 5.83 -15.59
C TYR A 424 20.86 5.99 -14.85
N GLU A 425 20.60 5.18 -13.81
CA GLU A 425 19.37 5.26 -13.00
C GLU A 425 19.25 6.57 -12.22
N GLU A 426 20.36 7.07 -11.66
CA GLU A 426 20.40 8.38 -11.00
C GLU A 426 20.33 9.52 -12.02
N VAL A 427 20.91 9.33 -13.22
CA VAL A 427 20.78 10.31 -14.31
C VAL A 427 19.31 10.42 -14.77
N CYS A 428 18.52 9.34 -14.73
CA CYS A 428 17.09 9.39 -15.02
C CYS A 428 16.32 10.35 -14.10
N SER A 429 16.70 10.51 -12.83
CA SER A 429 16.05 11.48 -11.94
C SER A 429 16.36 12.93 -12.33
N VAL A 430 17.62 13.22 -12.68
CA VAL A 430 18.01 14.55 -13.18
C VAL A 430 17.29 14.86 -14.49
N PHE A 431 17.28 13.90 -15.42
CA PHE A 431 16.60 14.00 -16.70
C PHE A 431 15.10 14.31 -16.54
N ALA A 432 14.47 13.70 -15.52
CA ALA A 432 13.05 13.87 -15.23
C ALA A 432 12.71 15.22 -14.57
N SER A 433 13.61 15.79 -13.77
CA SER A 433 13.35 16.99 -12.95
C SER A 433 13.82 18.31 -13.58
N GLU A 434 14.75 18.26 -14.52
CA GLU A 434 15.40 19.46 -15.07
C GLU A 434 14.57 20.10 -16.21
N THR A 435 14.31 21.41 -16.12
CA THR A 435 13.40 22.12 -17.02
C THR A 435 14.09 22.75 -18.23
N THR A 436 15.40 22.96 -18.17
CA THR A 436 16.18 23.68 -19.20
C THR A 436 16.25 22.95 -20.53
N TRP A 437 16.33 21.61 -20.52
CA TRP A 437 16.39 20.77 -21.74
C TRP A 437 15.10 19.99 -22.03
N ALA A 438 14.07 20.14 -21.19
CA ALA A 438 12.82 19.40 -21.29
C ALA A 438 12.07 19.75 -22.59
N PHE A 439 11.38 18.77 -23.18
CA PHE A 439 10.62 18.91 -24.43
C PHE A 439 11.42 19.30 -25.69
N SER A 440 12.75 19.34 -25.63
CA SER A 440 13.59 19.41 -26.83
C SER A 440 13.44 18.14 -27.68
N GLY A 441 13.73 18.23 -28.99
CA GLY A 441 13.64 17.08 -29.89
C GLY A 441 14.53 15.90 -29.45
N ALA A 442 15.72 16.20 -28.92
CA ALA A 442 16.64 15.21 -28.37
C ALA A 442 16.09 14.57 -27.08
N TRP A 443 15.53 15.38 -26.18
CA TRP A 443 14.89 14.89 -24.94
C TRP A 443 13.72 13.95 -25.25
N MET A 444 12.82 14.33 -26.17
CA MET A 444 11.68 13.50 -26.56
C MET A 444 12.12 12.17 -27.21
N ASN A 445 13.18 12.18 -28.01
CA ASN A 445 13.71 10.97 -28.62
C ASN A 445 14.32 10.01 -27.58
N CYS A 446 15.15 10.53 -26.68
CA CYS A 446 15.74 9.76 -25.59
C CYS A 446 14.65 9.18 -24.67
N PHE A 447 13.67 9.99 -24.26
CA PHE A 447 12.57 9.57 -23.40
C PHE A 447 11.72 8.46 -24.04
N ARG A 448 11.40 8.56 -25.34
CA ARG A 448 10.61 7.53 -26.05
C ARG A 448 11.36 6.22 -26.25
N LYS A 449 12.66 6.28 -26.52
CA LYS A 449 13.49 5.09 -26.71
C LYS A 449 13.70 4.33 -25.40
N ASN A 450 13.79 5.05 -24.28
CA ASN A 450 14.17 4.52 -22.97
C ASN A 450 13.04 4.47 -21.93
N LYS A 451 11.78 4.45 -22.38
CA LYS A 451 10.55 4.44 -21.55
C LYS A 451 10.61 3.49 -20.35
N VAL A 452 11.20 2.32 -20.52
CA VAL A 452 11.25 1.25 -19.51
C VAL A 452 11.94 1.73 -18.22
N TYR A 453 12.96 2.59 -18.30
CA TYR A 453 13.70 3.05 -17.12
C TYR A 453 12.93 4.11 -16.32
N PHE A 454 11.94 4.76 -16.94
CA PHE A 454 11.08 5.75 -16.29
C PHE A 454 9.84 5.12 -15.65
N ARG A 455 9.71 3.79 -15.64
CA ARG A 455 8.61 3.06 -14.99
C ARG A 455 8.83 2.94 -13.47
N VAL A 456 9.12 4.07 -12.84
CA VAL A 456 9.33 4.21 -11.39
C VAL A 456 8.40 5.33 -10.88
N PRO A 457 7.64 5.13 -9.79
CA PRO A 457 6.68 6.12 -9.27
C PRO A 457 7.26 7.53 -9.10
N ASP A 458 8.43 7.64 -8.47
CA ASP A 458 9.05 8.93 -8.17
C ASP A 458 9.50 9.68 -9.43
N LEU A 459 9.94 8.94 -10.46
CA LEU A 459 10.31 9.52 -11.75
C LEU A 459 9.09 10.02 -12.51
N ILE A 460 7.96 9.30 -12.46
CA ILE A 460 6.71 9.74 -13.09
C ILE A 460 6.19 11.01 -12.43
N VAL A 461 6.21 11.10 -11.10
CA VAL A 461 5.86 12.34 -10.38
C VAL A 461 6.81 13.47 -10.77
N SER A 462 8.11 13.23 -10.81
CA SER A 462 9.11 14.22 -11.22
C SER A 462 8.88 14.74 -12.64
N LEU A 463 8.54 13.86 -13.59
CA LEU A 463 8.20 14.23 -14.96
C LEU A 463 6.91 15.09 -15.00
N LEU A 464 5.89 14.73 -14.22
CA LEU A 464 4.65 15.51 -14.11
C LEU A 464 4.91 16.90 -13.52
N GLU A 465 5.75 17.00 -12.47
CA GLU A 465 6.17 18.28 -11.91
C GLU A 465 6.91 19.14 -12.94
N THR A 466 7.81 18.55 -13.74
CA THR A 466 8.54 19.25 -14.80
C THR A 466 7.61 19.77 -15.88
N VAL A 467 6.61 18.97 -16.31
CA VAL A 467 5.56 19.43 -17.25
C VAL A 467 4.86 20.68 -16.70
N LEU A 468 4.45 20.66 -15.43
CA LEU A 468 3.74 21.79 -14.82
C LEU A 468 4.63 23.03 -14.66
N LYS A 469 5.87 22.85 -14.19
CA LYS A 469 6.85 23.95 -14.07
C LYS A 469 7.09 24.60 -15.43
N VAL A 470 7.32 23.83 -16.48
CA VAL A 470 7.54 24.34 -17.83
C VAL A 470 6.30 25.08 -18.37
N VAL A 471 5.10 24.51 -18.22
CA VAL A 471 3.85 25.17 -18.64
C VAL A 471 3.64 26.50 -17.90
N SER A 472 4.00 26.59 -16.62
CA SER A 472 3.85 27.82 -15.83
C SER A 472 4.90 28.90 -16.15
N THR A 473 6.10 28.52 -16.60
CA THR A 473 7.27 29.41 -16.71
C THR A 473 7.63 29.80 -18.15
N GLN A 474 7.45 28.92 -19.14
CA GLN A 474 7.98 29.10 -20.50
C GLN A 474 6.84 29.29 -21.52
N LYS A 475 6.79 30.47 -22.15
CA LYS A 475 5.75 30.83 -23.14
C LYS A 475 6.01 30.36 -24.57
N SER A 476 7.17 29.76 -24.86
CA SER A 476 7.66 29.51 -26.23
C SER A 476 7.68 28.05 -26.70
N ILE A 477 7.24 27.09 -25.88
CA ILE A 477 7.26 25.65 -26.25
C ILE A 477 5.96 25.26 -26.98
N ASP A 478 6.08 24.44 -28.02
CA ASP A 478 4.93 23.89 -28.76
C ASP A 478 4.09 23.00 -27.85
N MET A 479 2.83 23.39 -27.63
CA MET A 479 1.84 22.64 -26.86
C MET A 479 1.62 21.21 -27.39
N LYS A 480 1.96 20.94 -28.67
CA LYS A 480 1.92 19.58 -29.23
C LYS A 480 2.99 18.66 -28.62
N GLU A 481 4.19 19.16 -28.33
CA GLU A 481 5.25 18.36 -27.71
C GLU A 481 4.96 18.08 -26.24
N ILE A 482 4.40 19.06 -25.51
CA ILE A 482 3.91 18.87 -24.15
C ILE A 482 2.81 17.81 -24.13
N ARG A 483 1.85 17.86 -25.06
CA ARG A 483 0.80 16.84 -25.18
C ARG A 483 1.37 15.44 -25.43
N ARG A 484 2.32 15.32 -26.37
CA ARG A 484 3.01 14.05 -26.67
C ARG A 484 3.77 13.50 -25.47
N ALA A 485 4.46 14.36 -24.72
CA ALA A 485 5.18 13.95 -23.52
C ALA A 485 4.23 13.46 -22.43
N THR A 486 3.15 14.20 -22.16
CA THR A 486 2.12 13.81 -21.20
C THR A 486 1.47 12.48 -21.59
N ASP A 487 1.15 12.26 -22.86
CA ASP A 487 0.60 10.97 -23.33
C ASP A 487 1.55 9.79 -23.06
N VAL A 488 2.86 10.00 -23.23
CA VAL A 488 3.87 8.98 -22.88
C VAL A 488 3.93 8.78 -21.37
N ILE A 489 3.90 9.83 -20.55
CA ILE A 489 3.90 9.74 -19.08
C ILE A 489 2.64 9.00 -18.59
N LEU A 490 1.47 9.30 -19.15
CA LEU A 490 0.21 8.61 -18.84
C LEU A 490 0.25 7.13 -19.24
N THR A 491 0.95 6.80 -20.33
CA THR A 491 1.18 5.41 -20.74
C THR A 491 2.10 4.68 -19.75
N LEU A 492 3.17 5.32 -19.29
CA LEU A 492 4.04 4.75 -18.25
C LEU A 492 3.27 4.50 -16.95
N PHE A 493 2.41 5.45 -16.57
CA PHE A 493 1.53 5.29 -15.41
C PHE A 493 0.56 4.11 -15.55
N THR A 494 -0.05 3.90 -16.73
CA THR A 494 -0.97 2.76 -16.93
C THR A 494 -0.25 1.42 -16.93
N GLU A 495 1.04 1.38 -17.28
CA GLU A 495 1.87 0.19 -17.21
C GLU A 495 2.28 -0.17 -15.78
N LEU A 496 2.27 0.76 -14.80
CA LEU A 496 2.65 0.46 -13.41
C LEU A 496 1.80 -0.65 -12.75
N SER A 497 2.35 -1.26 -11.70
CA SER A 497 1.61 -2.12 -10.78
C SER A 497 0.50 -1.31 -10.07
N LEU A 498 -0.53 -1.96 -9.52
CA LEU A 498 -1.62 -1.25 -8.84
C LEU A 498 -1.11 -0.47 -7.61
N THR A 499 -0.21 -1.08 -6.84
CA THR A 499 0.42 -0.45 -5.66
C THR A 499 1.22 0.79 -6.05
N ASP A 500 1.92 0.74 -7.18
CA ASP A 500 2.73 1.86 -7.65
C ASP A 500 1.88 2.98 -8.27
N LYS A 501 0.76 2.63 -8.92
CA LYS A 501 -0.25 3.62 -9.35
C LYS A 501 -0.81 4.40 -8.18
N ASP A 502 -1.12 3.71 -7.08
CA ASP A 502 -1.66 4.33 -5.87
C ASP A 502 -0.65 5.27 -5.20
N LYS A 503 0.65 4.89 -5.15
CA LYS A 503 1.72 5.80 -4.67
C LYS A 503 1.79 7.09 -5.49
N VAL A 504 1.76 7.00 -6.81
CA VAL A 504 1.76 8.18 -7.68
C VAL A 504 0.52 9.04 -7.42
N LEU A 505 -0.67 8.42 -7.36
CA LEU A 505 -1.93 9.12 -7.10
C LEU A 505 -1.94 9.82 -5.74
N SER A 506 -1.43 9.17 -4.69
CA SER A 506 -1.28 9.77 -3.36
C SER A 506 -0.37 11.00 -3.41
N ARG A 507 0.73 10.94 -4.18
CA ARG A 507 1.65 12.06 -4.31
C ARG A 507 1.03 13.21 -5.09
N VAL A 508 0.32 12.91 -6.18
CA VAL A 508 -0.45 13.88 -6.99
C VAL A 508 -1.47 14.62 -6.13
N LEU A 509 -2.28 13.89 -5.35
CA LEU A 509 -3.25 14.48 -4.42
C LEU A 509 -2.57 15.36 -3.36
N SER A 510 -1.40 14.95 -2.85
CA SER A 510 -0.65 15.74 -1.86
C SER A 510 -0.08 17.05 -2.43
N LEU A 511 0.31 17.07 -3.70
CA LEU A 511 0.95 18.21 -4.35
C LEU A 511 -0.07 19.17 -4.98
N TRP A 512 -1.13 18.65 -5.60
CA TRP A 512 -2.06 19.44 -6.42
C TRP A 512 -3.52 19.39 -5.95
N GLY A 513 -3.84 18.62 -4.90
CA GLY A 513 -5.17 18.59 -4.29
C GLY A 513 -6.24 17.91 -5.13
N ASN A 514 -7.51 18.27 -4.88
CA ASN A 514 -8.70 17.55 -5.38
C ASN A 514 -8.89 17.63 -6.91
N GLU A 515 -8.39 18.69 -7.53
CA GLU A 515 -8.49 18.94 -8.98
C GLU A 515 -7.37 18.26 -9.78
N GLY A 516 -6.34 17.72 -9.12
CA GLY A 516 -5.26 16.98 -9.76
C GLY A 516 -4.47 17.81 -10.77
N LEU A 517 -4.06 17.19 -11.88
CA LEU A 517 -3.25 17.83 -12.93
C LEU A 517 -4.05 18.85 -13.77
N LEU A 518 -5.38 18.73 -13.83
CA LEU A 518 -6.22 19.57 -14.68
C LEU A 518 -6.32 21.02 -14.19
N HIS A 519 -6.14 21.28 -12.89
CA HIS A 519 -6.11 22.64 -12.32
C HIS A 519 -5.09 23.54 -13.02
N SER A 520 -3.97 22.96 -13.47
CA SER A 520 -2.82 23.68 -14.03
C SER A 520 -2.65 23.49 -15.54
N LEU A 521 -3.42 22.59 -16.18
CA LEU A 521 -3.28 22.22 -17.58
C LEU A 521 -4.61 22.34 -18.35
N ASN A 522 -5.00 23.56 -18.71
CA ASN A 522 -6.20 23.85 -19.52
C ASN A 522 -6.21 23.13 -20.90
N ALA A 523 -5.08 22.61 -21.38
CA ALA A 523 -4.97 21.98 -22.70
C ALA A 523 -5.59 20.56 -22.81
N PHE A 524 -6.05 19.99 -21.69
CA PHE A 524 -6.61 18.64 -21.59
C PHE A 524 -8.06 18.59 -21.11
N THR A 525 -8.71 19.73 -20.89
CA THR A 525 -10.12 19.81 -20.49
C THR A 525 -11.07 19.26 -21.56
N ASP A 526 -10.74 19.46 -22.84
CA ASP A 526 -11.69 19.27 -23.94
C ASP A 526 -12.05 17.80 -24.19
N ASN A 527 -11.10 16.88 -24.02
CA ASN A 527 -11.33 15.43 -24.24
C ASN A 527 -11.61 14.66 -22.95
N PHE A 528 -11.34 15.25 -21.78
CA PHE A 528 -11.45 14.54 -20.49
C PHE A 528 -12.89 14.10 -20.19
N GLN A 529 -13.88 14.99 -20.41
CA GLN A 529 -15.27 14.68 -20.13
C GLN A 529 -15.82 13.57 -21.04
N GLU A 530 -15.42 13.54 -22.31
CA GLU A 530 -15.78 12.46 -23.23
C GLU A 530 -15.16 11.13 -22.80
N GLU A 531 -13.87 11.13 -22.45
CA GLU A 531 -13.17 9.92 -21.99
C GLU A 531 -13.73 9.38 -20.66
N LEU A 532 -14.10 10.29 -19.74
CA LEU A 532 -14.76 9.97 -18.49
C LEU A 532 -16.10 9.27 -18.73
N ASN A 533 -16.96 9.87 -19.56
CA ASN A 533 -18.27 9.29 -19.89
C ASN A 533 -18.14 7.95 -20.61
N LEU A 534 -17.23 7.83 -21.59
CA LEU A 534 -16.98 6.58 -22.30
C LEU A 534 -16.50 5.47 -21.35
N THR A 535 -15.61 5.79 -20.41
CA THR A 535 -15.08 4.82 -19.45
C THR A 535 -16.18 4.30 -18.52
N PHE A 536 -17.00 5.19 -17.94
CA PHE A 536 -18.07 4.78 -17.03
C PHE A 536 -19.25 4.09 -17.75
N ASN A 537 -19.54 4.46 -18.99
CA ASN A 537 -20.53 3.75 -19.81
C ASN A 537 -20.06 2.31 -20.14
N GLN A 538 -18.79 2.13 -20.47
CA GLN A 538 -18.21 0.79 -20.69
C GLN A 538 -18.21 -0.04 -19.41
N ILE A 539 -17.93 0.58 -18.26
CA ILE A 539 -18.01 -0.08 -16.94
C ILE A 539 -19.44 -0.54 -16.64
N SER A 540 -20.46 0.29 -16.95
CA SER A 540 -21.87 -0.03 -16.70
C SER A 540 -22.40 -1.17 -17.59
N GLN A 541 -21.97 -1.24 -18.85
CA GLN A 541 -22.46 -2.23 -19.83
C GLN A 541 -21.81 -3.62 -19.70
N SER A 542 -20.74 -3.78 -18.92
CA SER A 542 -19.88 -4.99 -18.94
C SER A 542 -19.61 -5.57 -17.55
N THR A 543 -20.53 -5.42 -16.61
CA THR A 543 -20.36 -5.87 -15.21
C THR A 543 -20.10 -7.38 -15.05
N ALA A 544 -20.41 -8.20 -16.06
CA ALA A 544 -20.22 -9.66 -16.03
C ALA A 544 -18.88 -10.16 -16.61
N ASP A 545 -18.24 -9.43 -17.56
CA ASP A 545 -17.11 -9.93 -18.36
C ASP A 545 -15.86 -9.02 -18.36
N TYR A 546 -15.87 -7.91 -17.62
CA TYR A 546 -14.77 -6.93 -17.66
C TYR A 546 -13.65 -7.27 -16.67
N ASN A 547 -12.41 -7.41 -17.18
CA ASN A 547 -11.21 -7.57 -16.34
C ASN A 547 -11.11 -6.41 -15.32
N ALA A 548 -11.36 -6.69 -14.04
CA ALA A 548 -11.38 -5.69 -12.96
C ALA A 548 -10.10 -4.85 -12.92
N SER A 549 -8.93 -5.45 -13.18
CA SER A 549 -7.64 -4.75 -13.26
C SER A 549 -7.58 -3.68 -14.36
N LYS A 550 -8.23 -3.91 -15.50
CA LYS A 550 -8.28 -2.95 -16.61
C LYS A 550 -9.20 -1.78 -16.29
N ALA A 551 -10.33 -2.03 -15.64
CA ALA A 551 -11.23 -0.98 -15.18
C ALA A 551 -10.55 -0.10 -14.13
N VAL A 552 -9.93 -0.71 -13.11
CA VAL A 552 -9.15 -0.01 -12.08
C VAL A 552 -8.04 0.83 -12.70
N SER A 553 -7.29 0.28 -13.65
CA SER A 553 -6.21 1.04 -14.31
C SER A 553 -6.70 2.23 -15.14
N ARG A 554 -7.89 2.13 -15.76
CA ARG A 554 -8.49 3.25 -16.51
C ARG A 554 -9.02 4.33 -15.57
N VAL A 555 -9.69 3.92 -14.49
CA VAL A 555 -10.17 4.84 -13.45
C VAL A 555 -9.01 5.53 -12.75
N ALA A 556 -7.91 4.82 -12.44
CA ALA A 556 -6.70 5.40 -11.88
C ALA A 556 -6.08 6.47 -12.81
N ARG A 557 -6.06 6.22 -14.13
CA ARG A 557 -5.54 7.20 -15.11
C ARG A 557 -6.40 8.46 -15.15
N LEU A 558 -7.72 8.32 -15.11
CA LEU A 558 -8.62 9.48 -15.06
C LEU A 558 -8.51 10.20 -13.71
N ALA A 559 -8.36 9.46 -12.62
CA ALA A 559 -8.22 10.02 -11.27
C ALA A 559 -6.91 10.79 -11.13
N LEU A 560 -5.84 10.39 -11.81
CA LEU A 560 -4.59 11.15 -11.89
C LEU A 560 -4.79 12.55 -12.51
N LEU A 561 -5.68 12.65 -13.50
CA LEU A 561 -5.99 13.90 -14.19
C LEU A 561 -6.91 14.79 -13.36
N HIS A 562 -8.04 14.26 -12.90
CA HIS A 562 -9.01 14.98 -12.07
C HIS A 562 -9.72 14.03 -11.08
N PRO A 563 -9.18 13.88 -9.86
CA PRO A 563 -9.71 12.94 -8.85
C PRO A 563 -11.17 13.19 -8.50
N GLU A 564 -11.54 14.44 -8.19
CA GLU A 564 -12.91 14.79 -7.76
C GLU A 564 -13.97 14.48 -8.82
N ALA A 565 -13.72 14.81 -10.10
CA ALA A 565 -14.66 14.53 -11.18
C ALA A 565 -14.90 13.02 -11.37
N VAL A 566 -13.85 12.22 -11.21
CA VAL A 566 -13.94 10.75 -11.33
C VAL A 566 -14.74 10.15 -10.18
N ILE A 567 -14.50 10.59 -8.94
CA ILE A 567 -15.25 10.11 -7.78
C ILE A 567 -16.72 10.53 -7.89
N ASN A 568 -17.01 11.80 -8.23
CA ASN A 568 -18.38 12.26 -8.45
C ASN A 568 -19.09 11.39 -9.49
N LYS A 569 -18.44 11.10 -10.63
CA LYS A 569 -19.03 10.23 -11.66
C LYS A 569 -19.25 8.81 -11.16
N ALA A 570 -18.30 8.24 -10.43
CA ALA A 570 -18.41 6.91 -9.84
C ALA A 570 -19.55 6.81 -8.83
N CYS A 571 -19.66 7.76 -7.90
CA CYS A 571 -20.73 7.82 -6.91
C CYS A 571 -22.11 7.97 -7.56
N HIS A 572 -22.24 8.84 -8.56
CA HIS A 572 -23.48 8.99 -9.32
C HIS A 572 -23.88 7.68 -10.02
N PHE A 573 -22.95 7.04 -10.74
CA PHE A 573 -23.24 5.79 -11.46
C PHE A 573 -23.56 4.64 -10.51
N ALA A 574 -22.95 4.60 -9.33
CA ALA A 574 -23.20 3.59 -8.32
C ALA A 574 -24.61 3.68 -7.71
N VAL A 575 -25.20 4.88 -7.66
CA VAL A 575 -26.53 5.14 -7.09
C VAL A 575 -27.66 5.04 -8.12
N VAL A 576 -27.39 5.39 -9.37
CA VAL A 576 -28.41 5.41 -10.44
C VAL A 576 -28.53 4.08 -11.18
N ASN A 577 -27.46 3.28 -11.25
CA ASN A 577 -27.48 2.00 -11.97
C ASN A 577 -27.59 0.82 -11.01
N ASP A 578 -28.68 0.06 -11.16
CA ASP A 578 -28.97 -1.14 -10.37
C ASP A 578 -27.77 -2.11 -10.33
N GLY A 579 -27.28 -2.41 -9.12
CA GLY A 579 -26.17 -3.34 -8.89
C GLY A 579 -24.76 -2.82 -9.16
N ALA A 580 -24.60 -1.60 -9.71
CA ALA A 580 -23.28 -1.06 -10.04
C ALA A 580 -22.43 -0.70 -8.81
N HIS A 581 -23.07 -0.44 -7.67
CA HIS A 581 -22.40 -0.06 -6.42
C HIS A 581 -21.33 -1.05 -5.95
N VAL A 582 -21.52 -2.37 -6.12
CA VAL A 582 -20.53 -3.37 -5.70
C VAL A 582 -19.26 -3.28 -6.57
N PHE A 583 -19.44 -3.23 -7.88
CA PHE A 583 -18.31 -3.19 -8.82
C PHE A 583 -17.55 -1.86 -8.73
N LEU A 584 -18.27 -0.73 -8.66
CA LEU A 584 -17.68 0.60 -8.50
C LEU A 584 -17.04 0.76 -7.12
N GLY A 585 -17.66 0.22 -6.07
CA GLY A 585 -17.06 0.10 -4.75
C GLY A 585 -15.72 -0.62 -4.82
N LYS A 586 -15.67 -1.80 -5.47
CA LYS A 586 -14.43 -2.57 -5.66
C LYS A 586 -13.34 -1.79 -6.40
N ILE A 587 -13.72 -1.02 -7.42
CA ILE A 587 -12.77 -0.17 -8.15
C ILE A 587 -12.19 0.92 -7.24
N LEU A 588 -13.03 1.61 -6.47
CA LEU A 588 -12.61 2.69 -5.58
C LEU A 588 -11.76 2.16 -4.41
N THR A 589 -12.13 1.03 -3.80
CA THR A 589 -11.34 0.38 -2.74
C THR A 589 -9.99 -0.12 -3.24
N SER A 590 -9.83 -0.33 -4.55
CA SER A 590 -8.54 -0.69 -5.15
C SER A 590 -7.55 0.48 -5.23
N LEU A 591 -7.98 1.71 -4.89
CA LEU A 591 -7.19 2.94 -4.92
C LEU A 591 -7.23 3.67 -3.56
N PRO A 592 -6.54 3.16 -2.52
CA PRO A 592 -6.53 3.74 -1.18
C PRO A 592 -6.13 5.22 -1.10
N ALA A 593 -5.35 5.74 -2.04
CA ALA A 593 -4.97 7.15 -2.11
C ALA A 593 -6.17 8.10 -2.14
N LEU A 594 -7.35 7.64 -2.60
CA LEU A 594 -8.58 8.42 -2.64
C LEU A 594 -9.15 8.75 -1.23
N LYS A 595 -8.60 8.16 -0.15
CA LYS A 595 -8.85 8.56 1.25
C LYS A 595 -8.32 9.97 1.59
N PHE A 596 -7.70 10.65 0.64
CA PHE A 596 -7.11 11.97 0.81
C PHE A 596 -8.01 12.95 1.59
N LYS A 597 -7.45 13.50 2.67
CA LYS A 597 -8.01 14.63 3.42
C LYS A 597 -7.19 15.86 3.06
N GLY A 598 -7.84 16.89 2.54
CA GLY A 598 -7.16 18.11 2.10
C GLY A 598 -6.28 18.72 3.19
N THR A 599 -5.14 19.30 2.80
CA THR A 599 -4.12 19.89 3.68
C THR A 599 -4.53 21.20 4.37
N LYS A 600 -5.80 21.63 4.24
CA LYS A 600 -6.30 22.85 4.90
C LYS A 600 -6.77 22.52 6.32
N SER A 601 -6.06 23.13 7.27
CA SER A 601 -6.08 22.96 8.73
C SER A 601 -7.43 23.25 9.42
N ALA A 602 -8.42 22.37 9.28
CA ALA A 602 -9.53 22.31 10.22
C ALA A 602 -9.66 20.87 10.71
N GLU A 603 -9.79 20.68 12.03
CA GLU A 603 -10.06 19.40 12.68
C GLU A 603 -11.36 18.71 12.18
N ASN A 604 -12.11 19.38 11.29
CA ASN A 604 -13.34 18.92 10.63
C ASN A 604 -13.20 18.75 9.10
N SER A 605 -12.00 18.59 8.53
CA SER A 605 -11.85 18.41 7.08
C SER A 605 -12.44 17.05 6.64
N VAL A 606 -13.55 17.13 5.90
CA VAL A 606 -14.23 16.00 5.26
C VAL A 606 -13.31 15.40 4.19
N SER A 607 -13.24 14.07 4.06
CA SER A 607 -12.43 13.45 3.01
C SER A 607 -12.97 13.80 1.62
N LEU A 608 -12.10 13.73 0.60
CA LEU A 608 -12.51 13.96 -0.79
C LEU A 608 -13.71 13.09 -1.19
N LEU A 609 -13.69 11.81 -0.79
CA LEU A 609 -14.75 10.86 -1.09
C LEU A 609 -16.08 11.24 -0.43
N THR A 610 -16.08 11.57 0.86
CA THR A 610 -17.28 12.02 1.58
C THR A 610 -17.81 13.32 0.98
N HIS A 611 -16.94 14.27 0.64
CA HIS A 611 -17.34 15.51 -0.03
C HIS A 611 -18.06 15.23 -1.36
N CYS A 612 -17.52 14.33 -2.17
CA CYS A 612 -18.13 13.92 -3.44
C CYS A 612 -19.50 13.26 -3.25
N LEU A 613 -19.64 12.41 -2.22
CA LEU A 613 -20.91 11.73 -1.89
C LEU A 613 -22.00 12.73 -1.47
N ILE A 614 -21.66 13.75 -0.67
CA ILE A 614 -22.59 14.82 -0.29
C ILE A 614 -23.05 15.59 -1.54
N ASN A 615 -22.10 16.10 -2.33
CA ASN A 615 -22.38 16.97 -3.47
C ASN A 615 -23.16 16.26 -4.58
N THR A 616 -22.84 14.98 -4.80
CA THR A 616 -23.36 14.25 -5.95
C THR A 616 -24.62 13.46 -5.64
N CYS A 617 -24.72 12.86 -4.45
CA CYS A 617 -25.78 11.91 -4.14
C CYS A 617 -26.79 12.46 -3.14
N TRP A 618 -26.36 12.89 -1.95
CA TRP A 618 -27.24 13.08 -0.79
C TRP A 618 -28.48 13.95 -1.05
N GLY A 619 -28.31 15.14 -1.64
CA GLY A 619 -29.43 16.04 -1.96
C GLY A 619 -30.22 15.71 -3.24
N LYS A 620 -29.88 14.61 -3.93
CA LYS A 620 -30.46 14.22 -5.23
C LYS A 620 -31.12 12.84 -5.21
N LEU A 621 -31.14 12.16 -4.06
CA LEU A 621 -31.83 10.89 -3.89
C LEU A 621 -33.34 11.13 -4.02
N SER A 622 -33.95 10.52 -5.03
CA SER A 622 -35.35 10.76 -5.40
C SER A 622 -36.24 9.52 -5.26
N SER A 623 -35.63 8.34 -5.13
CA SER A 623 -36.35 7.06 -5.03
C SER A 623 -35.80 6.15 -3.93
N PRO A 624 -36.64 5.26 -3.34
CA PRO A 624 -36.19 4.30 -2.32
C PRO A 624 -35.16 3.31 -2.86
N LYS A 625 -35.14 3.09 -4.19
CA LYS A 625 -34.12 2.28 -4.87
C LYS A 625 -32.76 2.96 -4.82
N GLU A 626 -32.68 4.25 -5.16
CA GLU A 626 -31.46 5.04 -5.07
C GLU A 626 -30.95 5.12 -3.63
N GLU A 627 -31.84 5.31 -2.65
CA GLU A 627 -31.48 5.29 -1.22
C GLU A 627 -30.88 3.93 -0.80
N SER A 628 -31.46 2.83 -1.27
CA SER A 628 -30.92 1.50 -1.00
C SER A 628 -29.56 1.28 -1.66
N GLN A 629 -29.34 1.77 -2.88
CA GLN A 629 -28.05 1.65 -3.56
C GLN A 629 -26.97 2.51 -2.91
N PHE A 630 -27.34 3.73 -2.49
CA PHE A 630 -26.47 4.62 -1.73
C PHE A 630 -26.05 3.99 -0.40
N LEU A 631 -26.99 3.38 0.34
CA LEU A 631 -26.70 2.66 1.57
C LEU A 631 -25.75 1.47 1.33
N SER A 632 -25.98 0.69 0.27
CA SER A 632 -25.11 -0.43 -0.09
C SER A 632 -23.71 0.03 -0.48
N LEU A 633 -23.59 1.13 -1.23
CA LEU A 633 -22.30 1.74 -1.57
C LEU A 633 -21.55 2.18 -0.32
N LEU A 634 -22.19 2.94 0.58
CA LEU A 634 -21.58 3.37 1.84
C LEU A 634 -21.10 2.18 2.67
N THR A 635 -21.93 1.14 2.78
CA THR A 635 -21.58 -0.09 3.51
C THR A 635 -20.31 -0.71 2.94
N TYR A 636 -20.26 -0.90 1.61
CA TYR A 636 -19.09 -1.48 0.93
C TYR A 636 -17.82 -0.63 1.13
N LEU A 637 -17.92 0.70 1.09
CA LEU A 637 -16.78 1.60 1.26
C LEU A 637 -16.25 1.66 2.71
N MET A 638 -17.08 1.32 3.70
CA MET A 638 -16.71 1.26 5.11
C MET A 638 -16.17 -0.11 5.54
N GLU A 639 -16.44 -1.18 4.77
CA GLU A 639 -15.92 -2.53 5.06
C GLU A 639 -14.39 -2.61 4.82
N PRO A 640 -13.64 -3.26 5.72
CA PRO A 640 -12.21 -3.50 5.50
C PRO A 640 -12.01 -4.57 4.43
N SER A 641 -11.20 -4.28 3.41
CA SER A 641 -10.88 -5.25 2.36
C SER A 641 -9.66 -6.10 2.70
N GLU A 642 -9.82 -7.42 2.63
CA GLU A 642 -8.71 -8.37 2.62
C GLU A 642 -8.06 -8.39 1.23
N THR A 643 -6.77 -8.08 1.16
CA THR A 643 -5.98 -8.29 -0.05
C THR A 643 -5.29 -9.66 0.02
N SER A 644 -4.94 -10.22 -1.14
CA SER A 644 -4.32 -11.55 -1.29
C SER A 644 -3.01 -11.76 -0.50
N ASP A 645 -2.42 -10.67 0.02
CA ASP A 645 -1.15 -10.68 0.76
C ASP A 645 -1.35 -10.65 2.29
N ASN A 646 -2.54 -11.00 2.80
CA ASN A 646 -2.88 -10.98 4.24
C ASN A 646 -2.63 -9.63 4.95
N THR A 647 -2.50 -8.54 4.18
CA THR A 647 -2.42 -7.18 4.71
C THR A 647 -3.82 -6.58 4.66
N ILE A 648 -4.39 -6.36 5.85
CA ILE A 648 -5.70 -5.70 6.01
C ILE A 648 -5.55 -4.27 5.50
N THR A 649 -6.19 -3.96 4.38
CA THR A 649 -6.24 -2.58 3.89
C THR A 649 -7.26 -1.79 4.71
N THR A 650 -6.87 -0.60 5.17
CA THR A 650 -7.77 0.30 5.89
C THR A 650 -8.96 0.68 5.00
N SER A 651 -10.17 0.69 5.56
CA SER A 651 -11.37 1.10 4.83
C SER A 651 -11.24 2.50 4.21
N LEU A 652 -11.84 2.67 3.03
CA LEU A 652 -11.78 3.93 2.28
C LEU A 652 -12.59 5.03 2.97
N LEU A 653 -13.71 4.66 3.60
CA LEU A 653 -14.49 5.51 4.51
C LEU A 653 -14.44 4.98 5.94
N GLN A 654 -14.32 5.90 6.89
CA GLN A 654 -14.41 5.56 8.32
C GLN A 654 -15.88 5.68 8.79
N PRO A 655 -16.41 4.72 9.57
CA PRO A 655 -17.77 4.80 10.12
C PRO A 655 -18.04 6.11 10.87
N GLU A 656 -17.04 6.60 11.61
CA GLU A 656 -17.07 7.88 12.33
C GLU A 656 -17.37 9.07 11.42
N GLU A 657 -16.71 9.14 10.27
CA GLU A 657 -16.88 10.21 9.29
C GLU A 657 -18.27 10.15 8.66
N VAL A 658 -18.74 8.95 8.31
CA VAL A 658 -20.06 8.72 7.72
C VAL A 658 -21.17 9.16 8.68
N VAL A 659 -21.09 8.81 9.96
CA VAL A 659 -22.10 9.20 10.96
C VAL A 659 -22.10 10.71 11.19
N ARG A 660 -20.93 11.35 11.29
CA ARG A 660 -20.86 12.81 11.44
C ARG A 660 -21.43 13.57 10.25
N THR A 661 -21.27 13.04 9.05
CA THR A 661 -21.72 13.70 7.82
C THR A 661 -23.19 13.41 7.51
N PHE A 662 -23.62 12.15 7.52
CA PHE A 662 -24.92 11.74 6.98
C PHE A 662 -25.98 11.45 8.05
N VAL A 663 -25.62 11.40 9.33
CA VAL A 663 -26.56 11.07 10.41
C VAL A 663 -26.77 12.24 11.36
N LEU A 664 -25.71 12.71 12.03
CA LEU A 664 -25.83 13.73 13.09
C LEU A 664 -26.55 15.02 12.65
N PRO A 665 -26.30 15.59 11.45
CA PRO A 665 -26.95 16.84 11.03
C PRO A 665 -28.46 16.66 10.75
N TYR A 666 -28.90 15.45 10.43
CA TYR A 666 -30.24 15.20 9.86
C TYR A 666 -31.18 14.50 10.84
N ILE A 667 -30.64 13.79 11.83
CA ILE A 667 -31.41 13.11 12.88
C ILE A 667 -31.97 14.10 13.91
N LEU A 668 -31.40 15.31 14.01
CA LEU A 668 -31.78 16.34 14.98
C LEU A 668 -32.94 17.24 14.52
N ASP A 669 -33.16 17.37 13.21
CA ASP A 669 -34.07 18.37 12.61
C ASP A 669 -35.35 17.77 11.96
N GLU A 670 -35.76 16.56 12.35
CA GLU A 670 -36.96 15.86 11.79
C GLU A 670 -37.05 15.95 10.25
N SER A 671 -35.89 15.78 9.59
CA SER A 671 -35.77 15.93 8.15
C SER A 671 -36.46 14.80 7.36
N ALA A 672 -36.67 14.99 6.05
CA ALA A 672 -37.29 13.98 5.18
C ALA A 672 -36.49 12.66 5.09
N HIS A 673 -35.22 12.62 5.53
CA HIS A 673 -34.33 11.47 5.38
C HIS A 673 -34.03 10.73 6.70
N VAL A 674 -34.82 10.93 7.76
CA VAL A 674 -34.54 10.30 9.08
C VAL A 674 -34.47 8.77 8.98
N GLU A 675 -35.34 8.12 8.20
CA GLU A 675 -35.27 6.66 8.00
C GLU A 675 -33.94 6.22 7.38
N LEU A 676 -33.47 6.90 6.33
CA LEU A 676 -32.18 6.62 5.71
C LEU A 676 -31.03 6.86 6.69
N CYS A 677 -31.10 7.91 7.51
CA CYS A 677 -30.11 8.20 8.55
C CYS A 677 -30.01 7.07 9.58
N LEU A 678 -31.15 6.54 10.04
CA LEU A 678 -31.20 5.40 10.96
C LEU A 678 -30.59 4.15 10.32
N ARG A 679 -30.90 3.87 9.05
CA ARG A 679 -30.33 2.73 8.32
C ARG A 679 -28.81 2.87 8.13
N ILE A 680 -28.31 4.06 7.83
CA ILE A 680 -26.88 4.36 7.73
C ILE A 680 -26.20 4.15 9.08
N LEU A 681 -26.77 4.71 10.17
CA LEU A 681 -26.23 4.53 11.52
C LEU A 681 -26.15 3.05 11.89
N HIS A 682 -27.22 2.30 11.62
CA HIS A 682 -27.26 0.86 11.93
C HIS A 682 -26.16 0.10 11.18
N LYS A 683 -25.97 0.39 9.89
CA LYS A 683 -24.88 -0.23 9.11
C LYS A 683 -23.51 0.16 9.64
N ALA A 684 -23.28 1.44 9.96
CA ALA A 684 -22.00 1.92 10.47
C ALA A 684 -21.62 1.28 11.82
N VAL A 685 -22.57 1.13 12.75
CA VAL A 685 -22.33 0.52 14.08
C VAL A 685 -22.08 -0.99 13.99
N CYS A 686 -22.67 -1.68 13.02
CA CYS A 686 -22.47 -3.12 12.82
C CYS A 686 -21.13 -3.48 12.15
N ILE A 687 -20.32 -2.50 11.71
CA ILE A 687 -19.03 -2.77 11.09
C ILE A 687 -18.03 -3.20 12.17
N PRO A 688 -17.34 -4.35 12.00
CA PRO A 688 -16.35 -4.80 12.97
C PRO A 688 -15.25 -3.74 13.14
N THR A 689 -15.06 -3.27 14.37
CA THR A 689 -13.92 -2.41 14.71
C THR A 689 -12.66 -3.26 14.83
N THR A 690 -11.55 -2.77 14.25
CA THR A 690 -10.22 -3.36 14.44
C THR A 690 -9.90 -3.37 15.94
N LYS A 691 -9.80 -4.56 16.51
CA LYS A 691 -9.54 -4.79 17.94
C LYS A 691 -8.10 -4.45 18.29
N GLU A 692 -7.72 -3.18 18.24
CA GLU A 692 -6.54 -2.75 18.98
C GLU A 692 -6.92 -2.71 20.48
N PRO A 693 -6.16 -3.37 21.37
CA PRO A 693 -6.55 -3.62 22.76
C PRO A 693 -6.75 -2.37 23.63
N PHE A 694 -6.53 -1.16 23.09
CA PHE A 694 -6.64 0.12 23.78
C PHE A 694 -7.36 1.23 22.97
N SER A 695 -7.86 0.94 21.77
CA SER A 695 -8.56 1.94 20.97
C SER A 695 -10.02 2.06 21.42
N ARG A 696 -10.42 3.26 21.86
CA ARG A 696 -11.83 3.56 22.19
C ARG A 696 -12.73 3.33 20.99
N HIS A 697 -13.97 2.93 21.23
CA HIS A 697 -14.96 2.83 20.16
C HIS A 697 -15.15 4.20 19.48
N TRP A 698 -15.13 4.26 18.14
CA TRP A 698 -15.21 5.50 17.38
C TRP A 698 -16.48 6.33 17.67
N LEU A 699 -17.57 5.69 18.11
CA LEU A 699 -18.81 6.35 18.55
C LEU A 699 -18.58 7.34 19.69
N VAL A 700 -17.58 7.15 20.55
CA VAL A 700 -17.24 8.08 21.63
C VAL A 700 -16.93 9.47 21.07
N SER A 701 -16.26 9.51 19.91
CA SER A 701 -15.92 10.74 19.20
C SER A 701 -17.15 11.41 18.53
N CYS A 702 -18.27 10.70 18.42
CA CYS A 702 -19.51 11.18 17.79
C CYS A 702 -20.55 11.73 18.78
N SER A 703 -20.16 12.09 20.01
CA SER A 703 -21.07 12.60 21.05
C SER A 703 -22.25 11.63 21.32
N PRO A 704 -22.00 10.47 21.94
CA PRO A 704 -22.99 9.39 22.03
C PRO A 704 -24.23 9.73 22.85
N PHE A 705 -24.12 10.54 23.92
CA PHE A 705 -25.28 10.91 24.76
C PHE A 705 -26.31 11.79 24.04
N PRO A 706 -25.92 12.84 23.29
CA PRO A 706 -26.84 13.53 22.39
C PRO A 706 -27.49 12.62 21.35
N LEU A 707 -26.75 11.67 20.77
CA LEU A 707 -27.30 10.70 19.82
C LEU A 707 -28.37 9.81 20.48
N LEU A 708 -28.11 9.29 21.69
CA LEU A 708 -29.08 8.51 22.46
C LEU A 708 -30.34 9.32 22.76
N LEU A 709 -30.21 10.59 23.16
CA LEU A 709 -31.35 11.47 23.39
C LEU A 709 -32.20 11.64 22.12
N SER A 710 -31.56 11.81 20.96
CA SER A 710 -32.27 11.92 19.68
C SER A 710 -33.03 10.64 19.33
N LEU A 711 -32.39 9.47 19.48
CA LEU A 711 -33.06 8.18 19.27
C LEU A 711 -34.23 7.99 20.24
N CYS A 712 -34.10 8.40 21.50
CA CYS A 712 -35.18 8.33 22.49
C CYS A 712 -36.34 9.27 22.14
N LYS A 713 -36.07 10.49 21.66
CA LYS A 713 -37.12 11.40 21.18
C LYS A 713 -37.87 10.85 19.99
N LEU A 714 -37.16 10.25 19.02
CA LEU A 714 -37.78 9.57 17.89
C LEU A 714 -38.65 8.40 18.36
N LEU A 715 -38.17 7.59 19.31
CA LEU A 715 -38.98 6.51 19.88
C LEU A 715 -40.21 7.05 20.62
N ASN A 716 -40.06 8.13 21.39
CA ASN A 716 -41.15 8.77 22.12
C ASN A 716 -42.25 9.30 21.20
N SER A 717 -41.92 9.70 19.96
CA SER A 717 -42.91 10.16 18.98
C SER A 717 -43.99 9.10 18.66
N TYR A 718 -43.68 7.80 18.84
CA TYR A 718 -44.64 6.73 18.59
C TYR A 718 -45.76 6.65 19.63
N THR A 719 -45.64 7.29 20.79
CA THR A 719 -46.72 7.38 21.79
C THR A 719 -47.95 8.12 21.27
N LYS A 720 -47.77 8.96 20.24
CA LYS A 720 -48.82 9.76 19.60
C LYS A 720 -49.07 9.36 18.14
N TYR A 721 -48.49 8.26 17.67
CA TYR A 721 -48.47 7.85 16.27
C TYR A 721 -49.86 7.79 15.60
N TRP A 722 -50.87 7.28 16.31
CA TRP A 722 -52.24 7.20 15.78
C TRP A 722 -53.04 8.50 15.93
N GLN A 723 -52.50 9.53 16.60
CA GLN A 723 -53.18 10.82 16.74
C GLN A 723 -53.12 11.59 15.41
N PRO A 724 -54.23 12.25 15.01
CA PRO A 724 -54.27 13.06 13.80
C PRO A 724 -53.28 14.22 13.90
N SER A 725 -52.41 14.34 12.89
CA SER A 725 -51.39 15.39 12.78
C SER A 725 -51.52 16.07 11.42
N ASP A 726 -51.35 17.40 11.40
CA ASP A 726 -51.34 18.21 10.16
C ASP A 726 -50.09 17.94 9.29
N LYS A 727 -49.07 17.28 9.84
CA LYS A 727 -47.86 16.86 9.13
C LYS A 727 -47.87 15.35 8.91
N PRO A 728 -47.60 14.86 7.69
CA PRO A 728 -47.44 13.43 7.44
C PRO A 728 -46.29 12.89 8.30
N TYR A 729 -46.53 11.79 9.02
CA TYR A 729 -45.49 11.12 9.79
C TYR A 729 -44.43 10.58 8.83
N CYS A 730 -43.19 11.04 8.96
CA CYS A 730 -42.06 10.60 8.13
C CYS A 730 -41.53 9.19 8.48
N LEU A 731 -42.05 8.55 9.53
CA LEU A 731 -41.52 7.30 10.08
C LEU A 731 -42.56 6.19 10.06
N THR A 732 -42.16 5.00 9.63
CA THR A 732 -43.02 3.79 9.66
C THR A 732 -42.88 3.06 10.99
N LEU A 733 -43.79 2.13 11.32
CA LEU A 733 -43.61 1.25 12.49
C LEU A 733 -42.39 0.32 12.37
N GLY A 734 -41.91 0.03 11.16
CA GLY A 734 -40.63 -0.66 10.94
C GLY A 734 -39.43 0.15 11.45
N CYS A 735 -39.49 1.48 11.36
CA CYS A 735 -38.46 2.35 11.95
C CYS A 735 -38.43 2.28 13.47
N LYS A 736 -39.56 1.99 14.15
CA LYS A 736 -39.61 1.80 15.60
C LYS A 736 -38.69 0.65 16.05
N GLU A 737 -38.75 -0.47 15.33
CA GLU A 737 -37.90 -1.64 15.57
C GLU A 737 -36.42 -1.30 15.36
N LEU A 738 -36.10 -0.61 14.26
CA LEU A 738 -34.75 -0.16 13.97
C LEU A 738 -34.19 0.79 15.05
N ILE A 739 -35.01 1.71 15.58
CA ILE A 739 -34.61 2.62 16.66
C ILE A 739 -34.32 1.85 17.95
N ILE A 740 -35.17 0.89 18.31
CA ILE A 740 -34.98 0.06 19.51
C ILE A 740 -33.67 -0.73 19.40
N ASP A 741 -33.38 -1.32 18.24
CA ASP A 741 -32.15 -2.07 18.02
C ASP A 741 -30.91 -1.16 18.00
N LEU A 742 -31.02 0.02 17.40
CA LEU A 742 -29.97 1.04 17.46
C LEU A 742 -29.66 1.50 18.88
N LEU A 743 -30.68 1.73 19.72
CA LEU A 743 -30.48 2.07 21.13
C LEU A 743 -29.66 0.99 21.84
N LYS A 744 -29.99 -0.29 21.64
CA LYS A 744 -29.23 -1.41 22.21
C LYS A 744 -27.80 -1.45 21.69
N LEU A 745 -27.59 -1.33 20.38
CA LEU A 745 -26.27 -1.36 19.75
C LEU A 745 -25.37 -0.22 20.23
N VAL A 746 -25.91 1.01 20.27
CA VAL A 746 -25.17 2.18 20.75
C VAL A 746 -24.84 2.03 22.23
N CYS A 747 -25.78 1.59 23.07
CA CYS A 747 -25.51 1.35 24.50
C CYS A 747 -24.39 0.31 24.69
N ASN A 748 -24.47 -0.84 24.00
CA ASN A 748 -23.46 -1.88 24.10
C ASN A 748 -22.07 -1.42 23.65
N ALA A 749 -21.98 -0.51 22.68
CA ALA A 749 -20.72 0.02 22.18
C ALA A 749 -20.05 1.02 23.14
N ILE A 750 -20.83 1.73 23.97
CA ILE A 750 -20.31 2.80 24.84
C ILE A 750 -20.20 2.40 26.32
N ILE A 751 -20.94 1.39 26.80
CA ILE A 751 -20.86 0.91 28.19
C ILE A 751 -19.42 0.54 28.59
N PRO A 752 -18.62 -0.19 27.77
CA PRO A 752 -17.23 -0.52 28.12
C PRO A 752 -16.32 0.71 28.31
N GLU A 753 -16.71 1.86 27.77
CA GLU A 753 -15.93 3.11 27.85
C GLU A 753 -16.13 3.82 29.19
N ALA A 754 -17.14 3.43 29.99
CA ALA A 754 -17.44 4.01 31.29
C ALA A 754 -16.25 3.89 32.27
N GLU A 755 -15.53 2.77 32.24
CA GLU A 755 -14.37 2.50 33.10
C GLU A 755 -13.20 3.46 32.83
N HIS A 756 -13.08 3.94 31.58
CA HIS A 756 -11.95 4.76 31.14
C HIS A 756 -12.08 6.24 31.53
N ALA A 757 -13.29 6.74 31.85
CA ALA A 757 -13.56 8.16 32.14
C ALA A 757 -14.78 8.39 33.05
N ILE A 758 -14.74 7.81 34.25
CA ILE A 758 -15.85 7.76 35.22
C ILE A 758 -16.48 9.13 35.52
N GLU A 759 -15.68 10.19 35.75
CA GLU A 759 -16.24 11.51 36.09
C GLU A 759 -17.04 12.14 34.95
N THR A 760 -16.51 12.06 33.72
CA THR A 760 -17.16 12.59 32.52
C THR A 760 -18.40 11.76 32.20
N TRP A 761 -18.29 10.44 32.33
CA TRP A 761 -19.39 9.49 32.16
C TRP A 761 -20.56 9.81 33.10
N ASN A 762 -20.29 9.98 34.41
CA ASN A 762 -21.33 10.31 35.40
C ASN A 762 -22.01 11.64 35.07
N LYS A 763 -21.24 12.70 34.74
CA LYS A 763 -21.82 14.00 34.34
C LYS A 763 -22.73 13.87 33.12
N SER A 764 -22.31 13.09 32.12
CA SER A 764 -23.11 12.83 30.92
C SER A 764 -24.35 12.00 31.20
N LEU A 765 -24.29 11.02 32.11
CA LEU A 765 -25.46 10.25 32.57
C LEU A 765 -26.48 11.13 33.29
N PHE A 766 -26.06 11.96 34.24
CA PHE A 766 -26.95 12.91 34.92
C PHE A 766 -27.58 13.90 33.95
N TRP A 767 -26.81 14.39 32.96
CA TRP A 767 -27.33 15.24 31.90
C TRP A 767 -28.39 14.52 31.07
N LEU A 768 -28.14 13.27 30.66
CA LEU A 768 -29.08 12.48 29.88
C LEU A 768 -30.36 12.22 30.68
N HIS A 769 -30.24 11.74 31.92
CA HIS A 769 -31.38 11.51 32.82
C HIS A 769 -32.26 12.75 32.94
N ARG A 770 -31.67 13.92 33.22
CA ARG A 770 -32.42 15.19 33.30
C ARG A 770 -33.09 15.58 31.98
N LYS A 771 -32.52 15.24 30.83
CA LYS A 771 -33.12 15.54 29.52
C LYS A 771 -34.25 14.59 29.15
N MET A 772 -34.36 13.44 29.83
CA MET A 772 -35.35 12.40 29.58
C MET A 772 -36.62 12.56 30.43
N GLU A 773 -36.63 13.45 31.44
CA GLU A 773 -37.75 13.67 32.37
C GLU A 773 -39.12 13.95 31.71
N HIS A 774 -39.12 14.47 30.47
CA HIS A 774 -40.34 14.78 29.71
C HIS A 774 -40.72 13.71 28.68
N LEU A 775 -39.96 12.61 28.58
CA LEU A 775 -40.28 11.51 27.70
C LEU A 775 -41.08 10.44 28.45
N ASP A 776 -41.80 9.61 27.70
CA ASP A 776 -42.56 8.50 28.25
C ASP A 776 -41.67 7.53 29.02
N TRP A 777 -42.20 7.02 30.14
CA TRP A 777 -41.46 6.20 31.08
C TRP A 777 -40.96 4.89 30.46
N VAL A 778 -41.65 4.33 29.46
CA VAL A 778 -41.21 3.11 28.74
C VAL A 778 -39.93 3.39 27.96
N VAL A 779 -39.80 4.59 27.38
CA VAL A 779 -38.58 5.03 26.68
C VAL A 779 -37.42 5.19 27.65
N CYS A 780 -37.67 5.78 28.82
CA CYS A 780 -36.68 5.91 29.89
C CYS A 780 -36.19 4.55 30.39
N LEU A 781 -37.11 3.60 30.59
CA LEU A 781 -36.81 2.26 31.09
C LEU A 781 -35.95 1.45 30.10
N ARG A 782 -36.06 1.71 28.79
CA ARG A 782 -35.19 1.12 27.76
C ARG A 782 -33.71 1.53 27.89
N LEU A 783 -33.43 2.65 28.56
CA LEU A 783 -32.06 3.11 28.86
C LEU A 783 -31.51 2.54 30.19
N GLN A 784 -32.24 1.70 30.92
CA GLN A 784 -31.70 1.13 32.16
C GLN A 784 -30.30 0.50 32.04
N PRO A 785 -29.94 -0.20 30.94
CA PRO A 785 -28.59 -0.76 30.78
C PRO A 785 -27.47 0.28 30.86
N ILE A 786 -27.70 1.54 30.44
CA ILE A 786 -26.70 2.61 30.52
C ILE A 786 -26.70 3.28 31.90
N TYR A 787 -27.86 3.37 32.56
CA TYR A 787 -27.98 3.94 33.90
C TYR A 787 -27.41 3.03 35.00
N GLY A 788 -27.39 1.71 34.79
CA GLY A 788 -26.85 0.77 35.76
C GLY A 788 -27.51 0.93 37.13
N GLU A 789 -26.70 1.09 38.17
CA GLU A 789 -27.16 1.30 39.55
C GLU A 789 -27.28 2.79 39.95
N HIS A 790 -27.01 3.72 39.03
CA HIS A 790 -27.04 5.16 39.34
C HIS A 790 -28.45 5.69 39.61
N PHE A 791 -29.46 5.11 38.96
CA PHE A 791 -30.86 5.51 39.06
C PHE A 791 -31.75 4.28 39.24
N LYS A 792 -32.75 4.41 40.12
CA LYS A 792 -33.82 3.42 40.26
C LYS A 792 -34.72 3.45 39.04
N LYS A 793 -35.42 2.34 38.78
CA LYS A 793 -36.37 2.23 37.67
C LYS A 793 -37.67 2.95 38.02
N GLU A 794 -37.89 4.10 37.42
CA GLU A 794 -39.11 4.90 37.57
C GLU A 794 -40.25 4.30 36.74
N VAL A 795 -41.37 3.95 37.39
CA VAL A 795 -42.52 3.28 36.76
C VAL A 795 -43.84 3.79 37.35
N PRO A 796 -44.98 3.61 36.65
CA PRO A 796 -46.29 3.97 37.18
C PRO A 796 -46.59 3.31 38.51
N ALA A 797 -47.12 4.08 39.47
CA ALA A 797 -47.49 3.57 40.80
C ALA A 797 -48.48 2.39 40.72
N SER A 798 -49.40 2.38 39.74
CA SER A 798 -50.35 1.29 39.52
C SER A 798 -49.70 -0.06 39.17
N LEU A 799 -48.43 -0.09 38.74
CA LEU A 799 -47.70 -1.33 38.50
C LEU A 799 -47.43 -2.12 39.80
N PHE A 800 -47.23 -1.43 40.92
CA PHE A 800 -47.00 -2.05 42.24
C PHE A 800 -48.23 -2.79 42.77
N GLU A 801 -49.42 -2.48 42.25
CA GLU A 801 -50.66 -3.21 42.59
C GLU A 801 -50.69 -4.62 41.97
N MET A 802 -49.95 -4.83 40.87
CA MET A 802 -49.96 -6.07 40.09
C MET A 802 -48.71 -6.94 40.29
N CYS A 803 -47.61 -6.35 40.76
CA CYS A 803 -46.32 -7.01 40.88
C CYS A 803 -45.67 -6.76 42.25
N ASN A 804 -45.01 -7.79 42.78
CA ASN A 804 -44.19 -7.70 43.99
C ASN A 804 -42.84 -7.01 43.70
N LEU A 805 -42.86 -5.74 43.32
CA LEU A 805 -41.67 -4.94 43.03
C LEU A 805 -40.95 -4.50 44.30
N SER A 806 -39.62 -4.55 44.30
CA SER A 806 -38.81 -4.05 45.41
C SER A 806 -38.59 -2.54 45.32
N GLU A 807 -38.91 -1.81 46.39
CA GLU A 807 -38.63 -0.37 46.51
C GLU A 807 -37.12 -0.04 46.48
N ASN A 808 -36.24 -1.03 46.61
CA ASN A 808 -34.79 -0.84 46.50
C ASN A 808 -34.36 -0.59 45.04
N GLU A 809 -35.04 -1.21 44.08
CA GLU A 809 -34.69 -1.17 42.67
C GLU A 809 -35.66 -0.30 41.85
N TRP A 810 -36.92 -0.21 42.29
CA TRP A 810 -38.00 0.47 41.57
C TRP A 810 -38.54 1.67 42.36
N THR A 811 -38.95 2.71 41.65
CA THR A 811 -39.56 3.91 42.23
C THR A 811 -40.96 4.12 41.63
N PRO A 812 -42.03 4.16 42.44
CA PRO A 812 -43.36 4.49 41.96
C PRO A 812 -43.46 5.99 41.66
N VAL A 813 -43.99 6.33 40.48
CA VAL A 813 -44.24 7.70 40.03
C VAL A 813 -45.70 7.84 39.58
N ASP A 814 -46.32 8.97 39.95
CA ASP A 814 -47.69 9.29 39.57
C ASP A 814 -47.73 9.92 38.18
N PHE A 815 -48.10 9.11 37.17
CA PHE A 815 -48.30 9.57 35.79
C PHE A 815 -49.79 9.86 35.54
N PRO A 816 -50.15 11.01 34.94
CA PRO A 816 -51.56 11.37 34.68
C PRO A 816 -52.36 10.36 33.87
N GLU A 817 -51.69 9.64 32.96
CA GLU A 817 -52.28 8.63 32.08
C GLU A 817 -52.56 7.29 32.81
N TYR A 818 -52.00 7.10 34.01
CA TYR A 818 -52.08 5.85 34.77
C TYR A 818 -52.79 6.10 36.10
N GLY A 819 -53.96 5.47 36.28
CA GLY A 819 -54.75 5.55 37.49
C GLY A 819 -55.07 4.18 38.08
N LEU A 820 -56.02 4.16 39.02
CA LEU A 820 -56.52 2.92 39.60
C LEU A 820 -57.05 1.98 38.49
N GLY A 821 -56.56 0.74 38.50
CA GLY A 821 -56.94 -0.28 37.51
C GLY A 821 -56.14 -0.28 36.20
N THR A 822 -55.16 0.62 36.01
CA THR A 822 -54.26 0.58 34.84
C THR A 822 -52.99 -0.24 35.06
N GLY A 823 -52.83 -0.92 36.20
CA GLY A 823 -51.63 -1.69 36.51
C GLY A 823 -51.32 -2.79 35.48
N LEU A 824 -52.35 -3.44 34.91
CA LEU A 824 -52.16 -4.44 33.85
C LEU A 824 -51.65 -3.85 32.52
N LEU A 825 -52.01 -2.60 32.21
CA LEU A 825 -51.50 -1.89 31.04
C LEU A 825 -50.00 -1.62 31.22
N ALA A 826 -49.63 -0.98 32.33
CA ALA A 826 -48.23 -0.71 32.65
C ALA A 826 -47.39 -2.00 32.70
N TRP A 827 -47.96 -3.10 33.21
CA TRP A 827 -47.31 -4.40 33.26
C TRP A 827 -47.06 -4.99 31.87
N LEU A 828 -48.05 -4.92 30.97
CA LEU A 828 -47.91 -5.40 29.59
C LEU A 828 -46.91 -4.55 28.80
N GLU A 829 -46.90 -3.24 28.98
CA GLU A 829 -45.91 -2.35 28.35
C GLU A 829 -44.49 -2.67 28.83
N CYS A 830 -44.29 -2.94 30.13
CA CYS A 830 -43.00 -3.45 30.64
C CYS A 830 -42.60 -4.75 29.95
N CYS A 831 -43.53 -5.69 29.78
CA CYS A 831 -43.26 -6.97 29.13
C CYS A 831 -42.87 -6.82 27.65
N CYS A 832 -43.23 -5.71 26.99
CA CYS A 832 -42.87 -5.44 25.60
C CYS A 832 -41.47 -4.81 25.45
N ILE A 833 -40.78 -4.48 26.54
CA ILE A 833 -39.48 -3.79 26.48
C ILE A 833 -38.36 -4.71 25.97
N SER A 834 -38.17 -5.85 26.63
CA SER A 834 -37.12 -6.83 26.31
C SER A 834 -37.50 -8.22 26.82
N VAL A 835 -36.76 -9.25 26.40
CA VAL A 835 -36.95 -10.62 26.88
C VAL A 835 -36.69 -10.72 28.38
N GLU A 836 -35.62 -10.08 28.86
CA GLU A 836 -35.25 -10.06 30.28
C GLU A 836 -36.31 -9.37 31.12
N MET A 837 -36.83 -8.22 30.66
CA MET A 837 -37.89 -7.50 31.36
C MET A 837 -39.18 -8.32 31.42
N LYS A 838 -39.57 -8.93 30.31
CA LYS A 838 -40.74 -9.82 30.22
C LYS A 838 -40.64 -10.99 31.20
N ASP A 839 -39.50 -11.69 31.23
CA ASP A 839 -39.31 -12.85 32.13
C ASP A 839 -39.30 -12.40 33.60
N HIS A 840 -38.70 -11.25 33.90
CA HIS A 840 -38.71 -10.66 35.23
C HIS A 840 -40.14 -10.28 35.68
N MET A 841 -40.90 -9.58 34.83
CA MET A 841 -42.29 -9.19 35.11
C MET A 841 -43.22 -10.40 35.28
N LEU A 842 -43.04 -11.47 34.50
CA LEU A 842 -43.75 -12.74 34.65
C LEU A 842 -43.43 -13.46 35.97
N SER A 843 -42.24 -13.24 36.55
CA SER A 843 -41.85 -13.84 37.83
C SER A 843 -42.41 -13.08 39.04
N LEU A 844 -42.64 -11.77 38.89
CA LEU A 844 -43.12 -10.89 39.95
C LEU A 844 -44.65 -10.73 39.97
N LEU A 845 -45.33 -11.20 38.93
CA LEU A 845 -46.78 -11.14 38.81
C LEU A 845 -47.47 -11.86 39.98
N SER A 846 -48.28 -11.12 40.73
CA SER A 846 -49.02 -11.63 41.89
C SER A 846 -50.50 -11.76 41.56
N VAL A 847 -50.94 -12.97 41.17
CA VAL A 847 -52.35 -13.31 40.96
C VAL A 847 -52.67 -14.58 41.71
N ASN A 848 -53.73 -14.56 42.53
CA ASN A 848 -54.20 -15.74 43.24
C ASN A 848 -54.95 -16.69 42.31
N THR A 849 -54.24 -17.68 41.77
CA THR A 849 -54.81 -18.70 40.88
C THR A 849 -55.83 -19.63 41.56
N GLN A 850 -55.97 -19.58 42.88
CA GLN A 850 -56.97 -20.35 43.63
C GLN A 850 -58.32 -19.63 43.72
N ASP A 851 -58.36 -18.31 43.45
CA ASP A 851 -59.60 -17.54 43.42
C ASP A 851 -60.12 -17.40 41.97
N PRO A 852 -61.24 -18.07 41.62
CA PRO A 852 -61.78 -18.00 40.26
C PRO A 852 -62.31 -16.61 39.89
N GLU A 853 -62.75 -15.79 40.86
CA GLU A 853 -63.23 -14.43 40.57
C GLU A 853 -62.05 -13.51 40.21
N GLU A 854 -60.94 -13.63 40.93
CA GLU A 854 -59.71 -12.88 40.66
C GLU A 854 -59.12 -13.26 39.29
N VAL A 855 -59.04 -14.54 38.96
CA VAL A 855 -58.57 -15.02 37.64
C VAL A 855 -59.48 -14.53 36.51
N ASN A 856 -60.80 -14.48 36.71
CA ASN A 856 -61.74 -13.97 35.72
C ASN A 856 -61.60 -12.46 35.52
N LEU A 857 -61.45 -11.70 36.60
CA LEU A 857 -61.23 -10.25 36.54
C LEU A 857 -59.89 -9.93 35.87
N PHE A 858 -58.83 -10.65 36.23
CA PHE A 858 -57.52 -10.59 35.58
C PHE A 858 -57.64 -10.87 34.09
N SER A 859 -58.35 -11.93 33.68
CA SER A 859 -58.49 -12.30 32.28
C SER A 859 -59.22 -11.24 31.45
N LYS A 860 -60.25 -10.60 32.03
CA LYS A 860 -60.96 -9.47 31.39
C LYS A 860 -60.08 -8.21 31.31
N GLY A 861 -59.40 -7.86 32.40
CA GLY A 861 -58.48 -6.73 32.45
C GLY A 861 -57.31 -6.91 31.47
N PHE A 862 -56.78 -8.12 31.37
CA PHE A 862 -55.72 -8.49 30.43
C PHE A 862 -56.17 -8.30 28.98
N LEU A 863 -57.41 -8.70 28.64
CA LEU A 863 -57.96 -8.48 27.30
C LEU A 863 -58.00 -6.98 26.94
N VAL A 864 -58.43 -6.13 27.88
CA VAL A 864 -58.46 -4.67 27.69
C VAL A 864 -57.04 -4.11 27.52
N ALA A 865 -56.12 -4.48 28.41
CA ALA A 865 -54.73 -4.02 28.33
C ALA A 865 -54.04 -4.49 27.04
N MET A 866 -54.31 -5.73 26.59
CA MET A 866 -53.77 -6.29 25.36
C MET A 866 -54.22 -5.49 24.13
N ILE A 867 -55.49 -5.10 24.02
CA ILE A 867 -55.96 -4.31 22.88
C ILE A 867 -55.48 -2.86 22.92
N GLN A 868 -55.09 -2.35 24.10
CA GLN A 868 -54.49 -1.04 24.25
C GLN A 868 -53.01 -1.04 23.82
N VAL A 869 -52.27 -2.12 24.05
CA VAL A 869 -50.83 -2.24 23.71
C VAL A 869 -50.61 -2.70 22.27
N LEU A 870 -51.37 -3.69 21.80
CA LEU A 870 -51.18 -4.36 20.51
C LEU A 870 -51.04 -3.39 19.31
N PRO A 871 -51.85 -2.33 19.17
CA PRO A 871 -51.75 -1.42 18.03
C PRO A 871 -50.45 -0.62 17.96
N TRP A 872 -49.74 -0.50 19.09
CA TRP A 872 -48.47 0.24 19.17
C TRP A 872 -47.25 -0.66 19.04
N CYS A 873 -47.43 -1.99 19.06
CA CYS A 873 -46.35 -2.95 18.94
C CYS A 873 -45.74 -2.95 17.53
N CYS A 874 -44.41 -2.96 17.45
CA CYS A 874 -43.73 -3.49 16.27
C CYS A 874 -43.76 -5.04 16.26
N SER A 875 -43.19 -5.66 15.22
CA SER A 875 -43.19 -7.13 15.09
C SER A 875 -42.52 -7.83 16.28
N THR A 876 -41.38 -7.30 16.75
CA THR A 876 -40.65 -7.87 17.89
C THR A 876 -41.38 -7.70 19.22
N GLU A 877 -41.96 -6.54 19.48
CA GLU A 877 -42.79 -6.30 20.67
C GLU A 877 -44.03 -7.21 20.67
N CYS A 878 -44.68 -7.40 19.52
CA CYS A 878 -45.81 -8.31 19.38
C CYS A 878 -45.39 -9.77 19.69
N LYS A 879 -44.22 -10.22 19.23
CA LYS A 879 -43.68 -11.54 19.59
C LYS A 879 -43.46 -11.70 21.09
N LEU A 880 -42.98 -10.67 21.79
CA LEU A 880 -42.86 -10.70 23.25
C LEU A 880 -44.24 -10.84 23.91
N LEU A 881 -45.23 -10.07 23.44
CA LEU A 881 -46.62 -10.16 23.92
C LEU A 881 -47.21 -11.56 23.73
N ILE A 882 -47.00 -12.20 22.57
CA ILE A 882 -47.45 -13.57 22.31
C ILE A 882 -46.79 -14.57 23.29
N GLN A 883 -45.50 -14.39 23.60
CA GLN A 883 -44.82 -15.22 24.58
C GLN A 883 -45.42 -15.04 25.99
N VAL A 884 -45.78 -13.82 26.38
CA VAL A 884 -46.50 -13.54 27.63
C VAL A 884 -47.82 -14.29 27.66
N VAL A 885 -48.62 -14.18 26.61
CA VAL A 885 -49.91 -14.89 26.50
C VAL A 885 -49.70 -16.41 26.60
N SER A 886 -48.68 -16.95 25.93
CA SER A 886 -48.33 -18.37 25.99
C SER A 886 -48.04 -18.83 27.41
N GLU A 887 -47.25 -18.06 28.15
CA GLU A 887 -46.86 -18.41 29.51
C GLU A 887 -48.06 -18.31 30.47
N LEU A 888 -48.88 -17.28 30.35
CA LEU A 888 -50.07 -17.10 31.20
C LEU A 888 -51.13 -18.18 30.96
N LEU A 889 -51.34 -18.60 29.70
CA LEU A 889 -52.25 -19.71 29.37
C LEU A 889 -51.73 -21.04 29.91
N LYS A 890 -50.42 -21.31 29.79
CA LYS A 890 -49.79 -22.53 30.31
C LYS A 890 -49.83 -22.61 31.84
N ARG A 891 -49.61 -21.48 32.53
CA ARG A 891 -49.69 -21.36 33.99
C ARG A 891 -51.12 -21.30 34.52
N GLN A 892 -52.13 -21.27 33.64
CA GLN A 892 -53.56 -21.12 33.98
C GLN A 892 -53.89 -19.84 34.76
N VAL A 893 -53.04 -18.81 34.64
CA VAL A 893 -53.29 -17.47 35.21
C VAL A 893 -54.25 -16.68 34.31
N LEU A 894 -54.17 -16.91 32.99
CA LEU A 894 -55.12 -16.38 32.01
C LEU A 894 -56.13 -17.46 31.66
N HIS A 895 -57.41 -17.20 31.97
CA HIS A 895 -58.49 -18.11 31.62
C HIS A 895 -59.14 -17.69 30.30
N VAL A 896 -58.92 -18.51 29.27
CA VAL A 896 -59.68 -18.43 28.01
C VAL A 896 -60.31 -19.80 27.77
N PRO A 897 -61.64 -19.89 27.60
CA PRO A 897 -62.26 -21.17 27.29
C PRO A 897 -61.82 -21.62 25.90
N TYR A 898 -61.40 -22.88 25.76
CA TYR A 898 -61.23 -23.53 24.45
C TYR A 898 -62.54 -24.16 23.95
N THR A 899 -63.66 -23.93 24.65
CA THR A 899 -65.01 -24.28 24.20
C THR A 899 -65.45 -23.33 23.09
N LEU A 900 -66.18 -23.88 22.14
CA LEU A 900 -66.39 -23.30 20.82
C LEU A 900 -67.60 -22.35 20.84
N GLU A 901 -67.45 -21.11 20.36
CA GLU A 901 -68.62 -20.23 20.14
C GLU A 901 -69.58 -20.80 19.10
N TYR A 902 -69.05 -21.55 18.13
CA TYR A 902 -69.78 -22.00 16.94
C TYR A 902 -70.17 -23.48 16.98
N VAL A 903 -69.87 -24.20 18.06
CA VAL A 903 -70.23 -25.63 18.19
C VAL A 903 -70.86 -25.88 19.56
N GLN A 904 -72.15 -26.19 19.57
CA GLN A 904 -72.95 -26.36 20.79
C GLN A 904 -72.58 -27.64 21.58
N HIS A 905 -71.83 -28.59 21.00
CA HIS A 905 -71.38 -29.82 21.64
C HIS A 905 -69.88 -30.01 21.42
N MET A 906 -69.12 -30.35 22.48
CA MET A 906 -67.72 -30.73 22.33
C MET A 906 -67.60 -31.88 21.32
N PRO A 907 -66.79 -31.76 20.26
CA PRO A 907 -66.53 -32.89 19.39
C PRO A 907 -65.89 -34.01 20.23
N LEU A 908 -66.13 -35.28 19.89
CA LEU A 908 -65.49 -36.45 20.53
C LEU A 908 -63.96 -36.54 20.25
N LEU A 909 -63.33 -35.40 19.95
CA LEU A 909 -61.93 -35.23 19.58
C LEU A 909 -61.08 -34.89 20.81
N ASN A 910 -59.82 -35.32 20.82
CA ASN A 910 -58.90 -34.98 21.89
C ASN A 910 -58.20 -33.65 21.62
N LEU A 911 -58.86 -32.54 21.95
CA LEU A 911 -58.32 -31.19 21.71
C LEU A 911 -57.24 -30.75 22.72
N ARG A 912 -56.94 -31.55 23.76
CA ARG A 912 -55.98 -31.18 24.82
C ARG A 912 -54.58 -30.81 24.29
N PRO A 913 -53.97 -31.54 23.33
CA PRO A 913 -52.65 -31.19 22.80
C PRO A 913 -52.61 -29.83 22.09
N PHE A 914 -53.76 -29.31 21.68
CA PHE A 914 -53.90 -28.06 20.95
C PHE A 914 -54.68 -26.98 21.71
N ALA A 915 -54.93 -27.20 23.01
CA ALA A 915 -55.72 -26.29 23.84
C ALA A 915 -55.16 -24.86 23.78
N TYR A 916 -53.84 -24.69 23.89
CA TYR A 916 -53.18 -23.40 23.76
C TYR A 916 -53.52 -22.67 22.45
N ASN A 917 -53.44 -23.36 21.29
CA ASN A 917 -53.69 -22.75 19.99
C ASN A 917 -55.15 -22.29 19.85
N LEU A 918 -56.09 -23.10 20.35
CA LEU A 918 -57.51 -22.74 20.35
C LEU A 918 -57.80 -21.56 21.30
N GLN A 919 -57.25 -21.58 22.51
CA GLN A 919 -57.37 -20.49 23.48
C GLN A 919 -56.79 -19.19 22.92
N PHE A 920 -55.61 -19.26 22.29
CA PHE A 920 -54.97 -18.10 21.69
C PHE A 920 -55.80 -17.53 20.54
N SER A 921 -56.30 -18.39 19.65
CA SER A 921 -57.17 -17.96 18.54
C SER A 921 -58.47 -17.30 19.03
N ILE A 922 -59.08 -17.83 20.10
CA ILE A 922 -60.28 -17.25 20.73
C ILE A 922 -59.95 -15.92 21.40
N LEU A 923 -58.82 -15.82 22.13
CA LEU A 923 -58.39 -14.58 22.75
C LEU A 923 -58.22 -13.46 21.72
N LEU A 924 -57.56 -13.75 20.60
CA LEU A 924 -57.40 -12.78 19.51
C LEU A 924 -58.76 -12.39 18.90
N LEU A 925 -59.67 -13.35 18.69
CA LEU A 925 -61.04 -13.05 18.24
C LEU A 925 -61.75 -12.08 19.21
N ARG A 926 -61.71 -12.35 20.52
CA ARG A 926 -62.31 -11.47 21.54
C ARG A 926 -61.66 -10.08 21.54
N GLY A 927 -60.35 -10.02 21.34
CA GLY A 927 -59.61 -8.77 21.24
C GLY A 927 -60.12 -7.92 20.07
N PHE A 928 -60.25 -8.52 18.89
CA PHE A 928 -60.78 -7.83 17.71
C PHE A 928 -62.26 -7.50 17.81
N GLN A 929 -63.08 -8.35 18.46
CA GLN A 929 -64.48 -8.00 18.76
C GLN A 929 -64.58 -6.73 19.61
N LEU A 930 -63.70 -6.55 20.59
CA LEU A 930 -63.65 -5.33 21.41
C LEU A 930 -63.09 -4.14 20.63
N LEU A 931 -61.98 -4.34 19.92
CA LEU A 931 -61.29 -3.28 19.16
C LEU A 931 -62.12 -2.75 17.99
N CYS A 932 -62.91 -3.61 17.33
CA CYS A 932 -63.84 -3.22 16.27
C CYS A 932 -65.23 -2.84 16.79
N SER A 933 -65.45 -2.82 18.11
CA SER A 933 -66.71 -2.38 18.69
C SER A 933 -66.89 -0.87 18.59
N SER A 934 -68.12 -0.39 18.78
CA SER A 934 -68.42 1.05 18.84
C SER A 934 -67.69 1.79 19.97
N SER A 935 -67.18 1.08 20.98
CA SER A 935 -66.40 1.70 22.07
C SER A 935 -64.98 2.09 21.66
N CYS A 936 -64.45 1.48 20.59
CA CYS A 936 -63.07 1.66 20.13
C CYS A 936 -62.99 2.17 18.69
N SER A 937 -64.11 2.56 18.07
CA SER A 937 -64.17 2.93 16.65
C SER A 937 -63.27 4.12 16.26
N GLU A 938 -62.98 5.00 17.22
CA GLU A 938 -62.13 6.20 17.03
C GLU A 938 -60.69 6.00 17.52
N TRP A 939 -60.31 4.79 17.98
CA TRP A 939 -58.99 4.57 18.57
C TRP A 939 -57.87 4.47 17.54
N LEU A 940 -58.17 4.03 16.31
CA LEU A 940 -57.17 3.76 15.29
C LEU A 940 -57.55 4.43 13.97
N SER A 941 -56.53 4.92 13.27
CA SER A 941 -56.68 5.38 11.90
C SER A 941 -56.78 4.20 10.93
N HIS A 942 -57.13 4.47 9.67
CA HIS A 942 -57.19 3.44 8.62
C HIS A 942 -55.89 2.64 8.48
N GLU A 943 -54.73 3.30 8.61
CA GLU A 943 -53.42 2.63 8.61
C GLU A 943 -53.17 1.81 9.89
N GLY A 944 -53.72 2.25 11.02
CA GLY A 944 -53.72 1.47 12.27
C GLY A 944 -54.48 0.15 12.13
N HIS A 945 -55.62 0.18 11.45
CA HIS A 945 -56.40 -1.03 11.16
C HIS A 945 -55.64 -2.01 10.24
N LYS A 946 -54.92 -1.51 9.23
CA LYS A 946 -54.05 -2.36 8.39
C LYS A 946 -52.92 -3.00 9.21
N HIS A 947 -52.30 -2.23 10.10
CA HIS A 947 -51.21 -2.70 10.95
C HIS A 947 -51.66 -3.84 11.88
N ILE A 948 -52.78 -3.69 12.60
CA ILE A 948 -53.29 -4.75 13.47
C ILE A 948 -53.71 -5.99 12.68
N ALA A 949 -54.24 -5.83 11.46
CA ALA A 949 -54.58 -6.95 10.58
C ALA A 949 -53.32 -7.73 10.17
N TRP A 950 -52.23 -7.01 9.89
CA TRP A 950 -50.93 -7.62 9.62
C TRP A 950 -50.35 -8.34 10.85
N LEU A 951 -50.38 -7.71 12.04
CA LEU A 951 -49.93 -8.35 13.28
C LEU A 951 -50.71 -9.63 13.58
N TYR A 952 -52.05 -9.58 13.49
CA TYR A 952 -52.90 -10.76 13.65
C TYR A 952 -52.53 -11.85 12.65
N SER A 953 -52.35 -11.49 11.37
CA SER A 953 -51.99 -12.42 10.32
C SER A 953 -50.70 -13.17 10.66
N SER A 954 -49.66 -12.43 11.06
CA SER A 954 -48.39 -12.99 11.52
C SER A 954 -48.55 -13.90 12.75
N CYS A 955 -49.33 -13.48 13.76
CA CYS A 955 -49.56 -14.27 14.97
C CYS A 955 -50.21 -15.62 14.66
N VAL A 956 -51.19 -15.63 13.75
CA VAL A 956 -51.93 -16.84 13.40
C VAL A 956 -51.09 -17.73 12.49
N SER A 957 -50.30 -17.20 11.56
CA SER A 957 -49.36 -18.02 10.78
C SER A 957 -48.35 -18.76 11.69
N ASP A 958 -47.75 -18.08 12.67
CA ASP A 958 -46.85 -18.70 13.67
C ASP A 958 -47.56 -19.80 14.49
N MET A 959 -48.83 -19.57 14.84
CA MET A 959 -49.66 -20.56 15.53
C MET A 959 -49.96 -21.77 14.63
N LEU A 960 -50.25 -21.57 13.34
CA LEU A 960 -50.52 -22.66 12.39
C LEU A 960 -49.28 -23.54 12.20
N ASP A 961 -48.08 -22.96 12.20
CA ASP A 961 -46.83 -23.71 12.19
C ASP A 961 -46.62 -24.50 13.49
N THR A 962 -46.98 -23.91 14.64
CA THR A 962 -46.97 -24.62 15.93
C THR A 962 -47.93 -25.82 15.92
N VAL A 963 -49.10 -25.70 15.27
CA VAL A 963 -50.05 -26.81 15.08
C VAL A 963 -49.43 -27.93 14.22
N LYS A 964 -48.77 -27.60 13.10
CA LYS A 964 -48.08 -28.58 12.23
C LYS A 964 -46.98 -29.34 12.98
N GLN A 965 -46.17 -28.62 13.76
CA GLN A 965 -45.10 -29.21 14.57
C GLN A 965 -45.67 -30.12 15.67
N THR A 966 -46.76 -29.70 16.31
CA THR A 966 -47.45 -30.49 17.34
C THR A 966 -48.03 -31.78 16.76
N LEU A 967 -48.67 -31.72 15.59
CA LEU A 967 -49.17 -32.91 14.87
C LEU A 967 -48.04 -33.91 14.59
N SER A 968 -46.91 -33.42 14.06
CA SER A 968 -45.75 -34.26 13.76
C SER A 968 -45.19 -34.94 15.00
N ARG A 969 -45.03 -34.18 16.10
CA ARG A 969 -44.55 -34.71 17.39
C ARG A 969 -45.49 -35.75 17.97
N CYS A 970 -46.80 -35.47 17.97
CA CYS A 970 -47.80 -36.39 18.53
C CYS A 970 -47.92 -37.67 17.69
N ASN A 971 -47.84 -37.58 16.37
CA ASN A 971 -47.84 -38.77 15.50
C ASN A 971 -46.59 -39.64 15.72
N HIS A 972 -45.41 -39.04 15.91
CA HIS A 972 -44.21 -39.80 16.27
C HIS A 972 -44.33 -40.51 17.63
N GLN A 973 -44.94 -39.87 18.63
CA GLN A 973 -45.18 -40.49 19.94
C GLN A 973 -46.17 -41.66 19.83
N LEU A 974 -47.24 -41.52 19.06
CA LEU A 974 -48.24 -42.59 18.85
C LEU A 974 -47.67 -43.79 18.07
N GLN A 975 -46.78 -43.53 17.11
CA GLN A 975 -46.02 -44.57 16.40
C GLN A 975 -45.10 -45.36 17.35
N GLN A 976 -44.48 -44.70 18.33
CA GLN A 976 -43.67 -45.37 19.35
C GLN A 976 -44.51 -46.19 20.35
N GLU A 977 -45.75 -45.76 20.62
CA GLU A 977 -46.71 -46.45 21.48
C GLU A 977 -47.50 -47.57 20.78
N GLY A 978 -47.29 -47.81 19.49
CA GLY A 978 -47.99 -48.85 18.72
C GLY A 978 -49.49 -48.60 18.54
N LYS A 979 -49.94 -47.33 18.59
CA LYS A 979 -51.34 -46.95 18.39
C LYS A 979 -51.56 -46.50 16.94
N ASP A 980 -52.56 -47.09 16.28
CA ASP A 980 -52.99 -46.74 14.91
C ASP A 980 -53.85 -45.46 14.82
N THR A 981 -53.94 -44.69 15.89
CA THR A 981 -54.68 -43.41 15.92
C THR A 981 -53.77 -42.26 15.52
N ASP A 982 -54.30 -41.25 14.83
CA ASP A 982 -53.61 -39.99 14.53
C ASP A 982 -54.39 -38.78 15.08
N TYR A 983 -53.81 -37.58 14.96
CA TYR A 983 -54.45 -36.32 15.34
C TYR A 983 -54.93 -35.51 14.12
N VAL A 984 -55.15 -36.15 12.98
CA VAL A 984 -55.49 -35.46 11.73
C VAL A 984 -56.85 -34.75 11.86
N GLN A 985 -57.80 -35.36 12.56
CA GLN A 985 -59.14 -34.80 12.73
C GLN A 985 -59.15 -33.57 13.63
N GLU A 986 -58.38 -33.60 14.72
CA GLU A 986 -58.17 -32.49 15.62
C GLU A 986 -57.58 -31.29 14.88
N VAL A 987 -56.60 -31.51 14.00
CA VAL A 987 -55.96 -30.43 13.23
C VAL A 987 -56.87 -29.87 12.15
N LEU A 988 -57.60 -30.72 11.42
CA LEU A 988 -58.62 -30.25 10.46
C LEU A 988 -59.69 -29.40 11.16
N PHE A 989 -60.12 -29.83 12.35
CA PHE A 989 -61.04 -29.09 13.19
C PHE A 989 -60.47 -27.71 13.59
N ILE A 990 -59.21 -27.64 14.03
CA ILE A 990 -58.54 -26.37 14.37
C ILE A 990 -58.48 -25.45 13.16
N TYR A 991 -58.07 -25.94 11.99
CA TYR A 991 -58.04 -25.13 10.77
C TYR A 991 -59.42 -24.57 10.40
N THR A 992 -60.47 -25.38 10.54
CA THR A 992 -61.85 -24.89 10.37
C THR A 992 -62.20 -23.79 11.38
N GLN A 993 -61.89 -23.96 12.67
CA GLN A 993 -62.18 -22.95 13.68
C GLN A 993 -61.41 -21.64 13.46
N VAL A 994 -60.10 -21.73 13.21
CA VAL A 994 -59.26 -20.55 12.95
C VAL A 994 -59.74 -19.82 11.70
N PHE A 995 -60.12 -20.54 10.64
CA PHE A 995 -60.73 -19.94 9.45
C PHE A 995 -62.00 -19.16 9.80
N CYS A 996 -62.87 -19.72 10.66
CA CYS A 996 -64.07 -19.02 11.11
C CYS A 996 -63.73 -17.75 11.90
N HIS A 997 -62.76 -17.80 12.79
CA HIS A 997 -62.33 -16.63 13.56
C HIS A 997 -61.78 -15.53 12.66
N VAL A 998 -60.94 -15.89 11.67
CA VAL A 998 -60.39 -14.94 10.69
C VAL A 998 -61.51 -14.28 9.90
N LEU A 999 -62.48 -15.05 9.37
CA LEU A 999 -63.59 -14.48 8.59
C LEU A 999 -64.50 -13.59 9.43
N HIS A 1000 -64.74 -13.91 10.71
CA HIS A 1000 -65.47 -13.02 11.60
C HIS A 1000 -64.75 -11.69 11.79
N ILE A 1001 -63.42 -11.71 11.93
CA ILE A 1001 -62.63 -10.49 12.04
C ILE A 1001 -62.70 -9.69 10.74
N ILE A 1002 -62.58 -10.35 9.57
CA ILE A 1002 -62.73 -9.69 8.26
C ILE A 1002 -64.09 -8.98 8.16
N ALA A 1003 -65.17 -9.57 8.67
CA ALA A 1003 -66.50 -8.98 8.63
C ALA A 1003 -66.67 -7.77 9.58
N MET A 1004 -65.87 -7.65 10.63
CA MET A 1004 -65.91 -6.54 11.59
C MET A 1004 -64.98 -5.38 11.23
N MET A 1005 -63.96 -5.65 10.42
CA MET A 1005 -62.92 -4.69 10.06
C MET A 1005 -63.38 -3.74 8.94
N PRO A 1006 -62.90 -2.49 8.89
CA PRO A 1006 -63.23 -1.55 7.83
C PRO A 1006 -62.77 -2.03 6.45
N ASP A 1007 -63.50 -1.61 5.41
CA ASP A 1007 -63.18 -1.94 4.01
C ASP A 1007 -61.73 -1.56 3.66
N ASN A 1008 -61.08 -2.37 2.81
CA ASN A 1008 -59.69 -2.21 2.36
C ASN A 1008 -58.59 -2.33 3.44
N THR A 1009 -58.92 -2.83 4.65
CA THR A 1009 -57.92 -3.09 5.71
C THR A 1009 -57.61 -4.58 5.92
N CYS A 1010 -58.41 -5.46 5.31
CA CYS A 1010 -58.43 -6.90 5.60
C CYS A 1010 -57.51 -7.76 4.70
N GLU A 1011 -56.73 -7.17 3.80
CA GLU A 1011 -55.93 -7.93 2.81
C GLU A 1011 -54.99 -8.97 3.47
N PRO A 1012 -54.25 -8.68 4.55
CA PRO A 1012 -53.42 -9.69 5.22
C PRO A 1012 -54.22 -10.88 5.79
N LEU A 1013 -55.46 -10.64 6.24
CA LEU A 1013 -56.36 -11.65 6.79
C LEU A 1013 -56.99 -12.51 5.69
N TYR A 1014 -57.26 -11.91 4.54
CA TYR A 1014 -57.72 -12.63 3.35
C TYR A 1014 -56.63 -13.60 2.85
N ILE A 1015 -55.38 -13.16 2.76
CA ILE A 1015 -54.25 -14.01 2.38
C ILE A 1015 -54.10 -15.17 3.38
N LEU A 1016 -54.16 -14.89 4.68
CA LEU A 1016 -54.14 -15.91 5.72
C LEU A 1016 -55.29 -16.92 5.59
N SER A 1017 -56.49 -16.46 5.22
CA SER A 1017 -57.65 -17.35 4.99
C SER A 1017 -57.37 -18.35 3.85
N LEU A 1018 -56.70 -17.91 2.78
CA LEU A 1018 -56.26 -18.79 1.69
C LEU A 1018 -55.15 -19.76 2.12
N GLU A 1019 -54.23 -19.32 2.98
CA GLU A 1019 -53.21 -20.16 3.58
C GLU A 1019 -53.86 -21.30 4.39
N ILE A 1020 -54.79 -20.97 5.30
CA ILE A 1020 -55.51 -21.94 6.13
C ILE A 1020 -56.26 -22.96 5.26
N LEU A 1021 -56.97 -22.52 4.22
CA LEU A 1021 -57.66 -23.42 3.28
C LEU A 1021 -56.68 -24.32 2.52
N THR A 1022 -55.48 -23.83 2.24
CA THR A 1022 -54.43 -24.64 1.60
C THR A 1022 -53.91 -25.71 2.56
N LEU A 1023 -53.65 -25.37 3.82
CA LEU A 1023 -53.26 -26.33 4.86
C LEU A 1023 -54.33 -27.37 5.14
N TYR A 1024 -55.59 -26.94 5.16
CA TYR A 1024 -56.73 -27.84 5.26
C TYR A 1024 -56.79 -28.81 4.07
N GLY A 1025 -56.65 -28.28 2.85
CA GLY A 1025 -56.68 -29.06 1.62
C GLY A 1025 -55.54 -30.09 1.50
N THR A 1026 -54.34 -29.77 1.99
CA THR A 1026 -53.18 -30.69 1.97
C THR A 1026 -53.28 -31.79 3.01
N LEU A 1027 -53.84 -31.50 4.20
CA LEU A 1027 -53.96 -32.47 5.28
C LEU A 1027 -55.17 -33.39 5.11
N ARG A 1028 -56.27 -32.90 4.51
CA ARG A 1028 -57.53 -33.63 4.34
C ARG A 1028 -57.41 -35.04 3.76
N PRO A 1029 -56.58 -35.33 2.75
CA PRO A 1029 -56.44 -36.68 2.19
C PRO A 1029 -55.94 -37.73 3.20
N ALA A 1030 -55.26 -37.30 4.27
CA ALA A 1030 -54.73 -38.18 5.31
C ALA A 1030 -55.80 -38.68 6.31
N ASP A 1031 -57.01 -38.10 6.30
CA ASP A 1031 -58.11 -38.54 7.17
C ASP A 1031 -58.74 -39.85 6.67
N THR A 1032 -58.51 -40.93 7.41
CA THR A 1032 -58.93 -42.31 7.10
C THR A 1032 -60.25 -42.73 7.76
N SER A 1033 -60.97 -41.80 8.40
CA SER A 1033 -62.18 -42.16 9.15
C SER A 1033 -63.36 -42.64 8.30
N THR A 1034 -64.13 -43.55 8.88
CA THR A 1034 -65.29 -44.22 8.25
C THR A 1034 -66.41 -43.26 7.80
N ASN A 1035 -66.52 -42.07 8.41
CA ASN A 1035 -67.51 -41.03 8.07
C ASN A 1035 -66.91 -39.81 7.36
N SER A 1036 -65.67 -39.90 6.89
CA SER A 1036 -64.93 -38.75 6.32
C SER A 1036 -65.66 -38.09 5.15
N LEU A 1037 -66.31 -38.84 4.26
CA LEU A 1037 -67.04 -38.27 3.11
C LEU A 1037 -68.23 -37.37 3.50
N LEU A 1038 -69.06 -37.81 4.45
CA LEU A 1038 -70.20 -37.03 4.94
C LEU A 1038 -69.72 -35.80 5.71
N ARG A 1039 -68.72 -35.97 6.57
CA ARG A 1039 -68.11 -34.86 7.32
C ARG A 1039 -67.54 -33.80 6.38
N ARG A 1040 -66.83 -34.22 5.33
CA ARG A 1040 -66.26 -33.32 4.31
C ARG A 1040 -67.34 -32.54 3.56
N ALA A 1041 -68.49 -33.15 3.25
CA ALA A 1041 -69.60 -32.44 2.61
C ALA A 1041 -70.20 -31.38 3.54
N ASN A 1042 -70.36 -31.71 4.82
CA ASN A 1042 -70.87 -30.79 5.84
C ASN A 1042 -69.89 -29.64 6.13
N GLU A 1043 -68.60 -29.93 6.29
CA GLU A 1043 -67.53 -28.94 6.46
C GLU A 1043 -67.44 -28.01 5.25
N LYS A 1044 -67.50 -28.55 4.02
CA LYS A 1044 -67.51 -27.74 2.80
C LYS A 1044 -68.72 -26.81 2.73
N HIS A 1045 -69.90 -27.31 3.09
CA HIS A 1045 -71.11 -26.47 3.15
C HIS A 1045 -70.97 -25.37 4.21
N PHE A 1046 -70.45 -25.71 5.39
CA PHE A 1046 -70.21 -24.78 6.48
C PHE A 1046 -69.20 -23.69 6.11
N LEU A 1047 -68.04 -24.06 5.55
CA LEU A 1047 -67.02 -23.11 5.09
C LEU A 1047 -67.57 -22.14 4.04
N LYS A 1048 -68.41 -22.64 3.11
CA LYS A 1048 -69.12 -21.78 2.14
C LYS A 1048 -70.05 -20.80 2.85
N SER A 1049 -70.91 -21.28 3.75
CA SER A 1049 -71.87 -20.44 4.47
C SER A 1049 -71.19 -19.31 5.25
N ILE A 1050 -70.04 -19.56 5.90
CA ILE A 1050 -69.32 -18.49 6.61
C ILE A 1050 -68.67 -17.50 5.64
N THR A 1051 -68.18 -17.98 4.50
CA THR A 1051 -67.58 -17.13 3.46
C THR A 1051 -68.59 -16.16 2.83
N GLU A 1052 -69.89 -16.44 2.91
CA GLU A 1052 -70.95 -15.52 2.44
C GLU A 1052 -70.94 -14.19 3.19
N ASN A 1053 -70.40 -14.15 4.42
CA ASN A 1053 -70.34 -12.94 5.25
C ASN A 1053 -69.17 -12.01 4.89
N VAL A 1054 -68.32 -12.36 3.92
CA VAL A 1054 -67.22 -11.49 3.47
C VAL A 1054 -67.76 -10.38 2.57
N SER A 1055 -67.62 -9.12 2.99
CA SER A 1055 -68.16 -7.95 2.28
C SER A 1055 -67.58 -7.77 0.87
N ASP A 1056 -66.27 -7.97 0.68
CA ASP A 1056 -65.60 -7.81 -0.61
C ASP A 1056 -65.93 -8.96 -1.59
N ASP A 1057 -66.50 -8.60 -2.74
CA ASP A 1057 -66.96 -9.55 -3.75
C ASP A 1057 -65.84 -10.40 -4.36
N HIS A 1058 -64.65 -9.81 -4.55
CA HIS A 1058 -63.51 -10.49 -5.16
C HIS A 1058 -62.88 -11.51 -4.21
N HIS A 1059 -62.64 -11.11 -2.96
CA HIS A 1059 -62.18 -11.98 -1.89
C HIS A 1059 -63.17 -13.12 -1.65
N ARG A 1060 -64.48 -12.81 -1.59
CA ARG A 1060 -65.55 -13.81 -1.41
C ARG A 1060 -65.57 -14.83 -2.55
N ALA A 1061 -65.54 -14.38 -3.81
CA ALA A 1061 -65.53 -15.26 -4.98
C ALA A 1061 -64.30 -16.20 -5.00
N THR A 1062 -63.12 -15.67 -4.64
CA THR A 1062 -61.87 -16.43 -4.65
C THR A 1062 -61.84 -17.48 -3.55
N LEU A 1063 -62.29 -17.14 -2.33
CA LEU A 1063 -62.45 -18.11 -1.23
C LEU A 1063 -63.47 -19.19 -1.60
N MET A 1064 -64.62 -18.82 -2.17
CA MET A 1064 -65.63 -19.77 -2.65
C MET A 1064 -65.09 -20.72 -3.72
N GLN A 1065 -64.26 -20.23 -4.64
CA GLN A 1065 -63.60 -21.05 -5.64
C GLN A 1065 -62.59 -22.02 -5.00
N LYS A 1066 -61.78 -21.55 -4.04
CA LYS A 1066 -60.81 -22.39 -3.31
C LYS A 1066 -61.51 -23.48 -2.50
N ILE A 1067 -62.57 -23.14 -1.76
CA ILE A 1067 -63.41 -24.11 -1.02
C ILE A 1067 -64.10 -25.09 -1.98
N GLY A 1068 -64.47 -24.64 -3.18
CA GLY A 1068 -65.02 -25.50 -4.24
C GLY A 1068 -64.07 -26.61 -4.69
N LYS A 1069 -62.76 -26.34 -4.69
CA LYS A 1069 -61.67 -27.27 -5.08
C LYS A 1069 -61.23 -28.23 -3.97
N ILE A 1070 -61.57 -27.91 -2.71
CA ILE A 1070 -61.48 -28.82 -1.57
C ILE A 1070 -62.72 -29.73 -1.64
#